data_AF-A0A1G5JTB3-F1
#
_entry.id   AF-A0A1G5JTB3-F1
#
_cell.length_a   1.000
_cell.length_b   1.000
_cell.length_c   1.000
_cell.angle_alpha   90.00
_cell.angle_beta   90.00
_cell.angle_gamma   90.00
#
_symmetry.space_group_name_H-M   'P 1'
#
loop_
_entity.id
_entity.type
_entity.pdbx_description
1 polymer ?
#
loop_
_entity_poly.entity_id
_entity_poly.type
_entity_poly.pdbx_seq_one_letter_code
_entity_poly.pdbx_strand_id
1 'polypeptide(L)'
;YLYQGYSSHKYVQYMGESGLLRERLVPDVGLKVVNGASVIHELGNETDHTEGFASYFSRTKRINCGIRNLYGMWPAGFTMDDEGHLHIDIYSTYNSKDDIYFAFFAHDKRQVVLEFTKSAKEPERTFYAVQYPLIGRAEFQHYKDTRAIYYHDRLATHEETRNFLKEIGLESYEISNVDTMRRFYVWGQTGGSNQYDVNLCQYLHYLQTGNGGAFLAAQNMDHHKMFGSTHHSDDFNVYTEGPKFFPNVNTACPPNQDKVSFNYKFFDREHSHDVSVPIGYLLTGDESIINAWKDHGEYTLYDQGSGKHGVDSYYDGTTYLGYVRVFSRAFRRAGAFGLYTEDPVWVEKAGRMVRTLLSLRDDPEDVSRDGWQLDRGYVYMHGHGNETFGGKRTNTLFMTCGIFADSLCYYDFFGFGDPMYYEDYRDYMLGLSYHALNELVSLERQPYVYTLDQPAIMEGLGSYPLSGLMAHGYEMTGNDLFLSMYKHHYNWMLTSQSKERVYSLYSSRFIHDYYNRNVCTGYVSPMDAGRVDMGNSECGNISRTGSVYTLTWGVPEKGIKRYQIKCSSQPMVENLEFDQRKRRYTYDPALYDNFWAALNVDNEPQPKQVEGETESVSIDVRQVIHEYNTLYNLSEGDPAHQVYNPEADYCFAVKYSTVLSNSFSGTFPAVPCPN
;
A
#
# COMPACT_ATOMS: atom_id res chain seq x y z
N TYR A 1 -32.73 -17.87 -29.27
CA TYR A 1 -31.51 -17.55 -28.50
C TYR A 1 -31.58 -16.12 -27.99
N LEU A 2 -30.75 -15.82 -26.99
CA LEU A 2 -30.44 -14.48 -26.52
C LEU A 2 -28.93 -14.27 -26.70
N TYR A 3 -28.52 -13.16 -27.29
CA TYR A 3 -27.12 -12.82 -27.54
C TYR A 3 -26.84 -11.37 -27.18
N GLN A 4 -25.88 -11.14 -26.28
CA GLN A 4 -25.40 -9.82 -25.91
C GLN A 4 -24.10 -9.53 -26.64
N GLY A 5 -24.15 -8.55 -27.54
CA GLY A 5 -22.98 -7.86 -28.10
C GLY A 5 -22.48 -6.75 -27.17
N TYR A 6 -21.65 -5.85 -27.69
CA TYR A 6 -21.14 -4.71 -26.91
C TYR A 6 -22.27 -3.89 -26.29
N SER A 7 -22.19 -3.66 -24.98
CA SER A 7 -23.01 -2.68 -24.27
C SER A 7 -22.14 -1.74 -23.43
N SER A 8 -22.54 -0.47 -23.38
CA SER A 8 -21.95 0.54 -22.51
C SER A 8 -22.58 0.57 -21.11
N HIS A 9 -23.59 -0.26 -20.83
CA HIS A 9 -24.25 -0.33 -19.53
C HIS A 9 -23.27 -0.72 -18.40
N LYS A 10 -23.11 0.16 -17.40
CA LYS A 10 -22.16 0.05 -16.26
C LYS A 10 -20.67 -0.15 -16.63
N TYR A 11 -20.37 -0.24 -17.93
CA TYR A 11 -19.01 -0.43 -18.41
C TYR A 11 -18.27 0.90 -18.29
N VAL A 12 -17.28 0.95 -17.42
CA VAL A 12 -16.47 2.16 -17.24
C VAL A 12 -15.28 2.09 -18.16
N GLN A 13 -15.24 2.99 -19.13
CA GLN A 13 -14.03 3.23 -19.91
C GLN A 13 -13.05 4.02 -19.04
N TYR A 14 -11.81 3.57 -18.96
CA TYR A 14 -10.72 4.38 -18.45
C TYR A 14 -9.87 4.81 -19.64
N MET A 15 -9.74 6.13 -19.83
CA MET A 15 -8.87 6.76 -20.83
C MET A 15 -9.09 6.34 -22.30
N GLY A 16 -10.29 5.84 -22.64
CA GLY A 16 -10.76 5.74 -24.04
C GLY A 16 -10.37 4.49 -24.84
N GLU A 17 -9.72 3.48 -24.25
CA GLU A 17 -9.22 2.30 -25.00
C GLU A 17 -10.15 1.08 -25.06
N SER A 18 -11.42 1.19 -24.62
CA SER A 18 -12.39 0.08 -24.77
C SER A 18 -12.66 -0.31 -26.23
N GLY A 19 -12.30 0.55 -27.18
CA GLY A 19 -12.35 0.27 -28.61
C GLY A 19 -11.53 -0.96 -28.99
N LEU A 20 -10.34 -1.15 -28.39
CA LEU A 20 -9.48 -2.31 -28.67
C LEU A 20 -10.07 -3.60 -28.11
N LEU A 21 -10.59 -3.57 -26.88
CA LEU A 21 -11.28 -4.73 -26.31
C LEU A 21 -12.47 -5.14 -27.18
N ARG A 22 -13.27 -4.16 -27.61
CA ARG A 22 -14.42 -4.38 -28.48
C ARG A 22 -14.00 -4.95 -29.84
N GLU A 23 -13.02 -4.34 -30.51
CA GLU A 23 -12.50 -4.81 -31.80
C GLU A 23 -12.04 -6.28 -31.76
N ARG A 24 -11.35 -6.66 -30.67
CA ARG A 24 -10.80 -8.01 -30.51
C ARG A 24 -11.82 -9.06 -30.06
N LEU A 25 -12.94 -8.63 -29.49
CA LEU A 25 -13.88 -9.55 -28.86
C LEU A 25 -15.25 -9.59 -29.55
N VAL A 26 -15.80 -8.42 -29.91
CA VAL A 26 -17.18 -8.31 -30.40
C VAL A 26 -17.40 -7.06 -31.27
N PRO A 27 -17.53 -7.19 -32.60
CA PRO A 27 -17.90 -6.06 -33.46
C PRO A 27 -19.38 -5.67 -33.29
N ASP A 28 -20.22 -6.64 -32.91
CA ASP A 28 -21.67 -6.49 -32.71
C ASP A 28 -22.01 -5.57 -31.54
N VAL A 29 -23.12 -4.84 -31.65
CA VAL A 29 -23.55 -3.84 -30.66
C VAL A 29 -24.98 -4.10 -30.20
N GLY A 30 -25.20 -4.06 -28.89
CA GLY A 30 -26.50 -4.21 -28.28
C GLY A 30 -26.92 -5.65 -28.03
N LEU A 31 -28.22 -5.88 -27.96
CA LEU A 31 -28.83 -7.15 -27.60
C LEU A 31 -29.61 -7.73 -28.79
N LYS A 32 -29.47 -9.03 -29.05
CA LYS A 32 -30.31 -9.78 -29.98
C LYS A 32 -31.15 -10.82 -29.27
N VAL A 33 -32.44 -10.86 -29.56
CA VAL A 33 -33.35 -11.88 -29.03
C VAL A 33 -34.16 -12.48 -30.18
N VAL A 34 -34.06 -13.81 -30.33
CA VAL A 34 -34.73 -14.55 -31.41
C VAL A 34 -35.50 -15.74 -30.82
N ASN A 35 -36.74 -15.91 -31.29
CA ASN A 35 -37.59 -17.04 -30.96
C ASN A 35 -38.05 -17.75 -32.24
N GLY A 36 -37.49 -18.93 -32.52
CA GLY A 36 -37.71 -19.63 -33.78
C GLY A 36 -37.35 -18.76 -34.98
N ALA A 37 -38.29 -18.58 -35.91
CA ALA A 37 -38.12 -17.72 -37.08
C ALA A 37 -38.34 -16.22 -36.79
N SER A 38 -38.74 -15.84 -35.57
CA SER A 38 -39.08 -14.46 -35.22
C SER A 38 -37.94 -13.77 -34.51
N VAL A 39 -37.53 -12.60 -35.01
CA VAL A 39 -36.64 -11.70 -34.26
C VAL A 39 -37.47 -10.78 -33.39
N ILE A 40 -37.25 -10.84 -32.08
CA ILE A 40 -37.95 -10.05 -31.07
C ILE A 40 -37.21 -8.72 -30.85
N HIS A 41 -35.88 -8.76 -30.87
CA HIS A 41 -35.00 -7.60 -30.70
C HIS A 41 -33.78 -7.75 -31.59
N GLU A 42 -33.46 -6.70 -32.35
CA GLU A 42 -32.30 -6.67 -33.26
C GLU A 42 -31.10 -5.96 -32.63
N LEU A 43 -29.90 -6.25 -33.13
CA LEU A 43 -28.68 -5.52 -32.78
C LEU A 43 -28.72 -4.07 -33.29
N GLY A 44 -27.92 -3.19 -32.69
CA GLY A 44 -27.66 -1.85 -33.25
C GLY A 44 -27.48 -0.72 -32.23
N ASN A 45 -27.76 -0.95 -30.95
CA ASN A 45 -27.71 0.11 -29.94
C ASN A 45 -26.98 -0.35 -28.67
N GLU A 46 -25.91 0.37 -28.30
CA GLU A 46 -25.03 0.01 -27.18
C GLU A 46 -25.68 0.17 -25.80
N THR A 47 -26.78 0.92 -25.71
CA THR A 47 -27.54 1.02 -24.46
C THR A 47 -28.40 -0.22 -24.20
N ASP A 48 -28.63 -1.04 -25.23
CA ASP A 48 -29.45 -2.24 -25.12
C ASP A 48 -28.65 -3.33 -24.42
N HIS A 49 -29.20 -3.80 -23.31
CA HIS A 49 -28.54 -4.74 -22.43
C HIS A 49 -29.56 -5.73 -21.86
N THR A 50 -29.06 -6.89 -21.44
CA THR A 50 -29.81 -7.82 -20.61
C THR A 50 -29.09 -8.02 -19.27
N GLU A 51 -29.88 -8.16 -18.21
CA GLU A 51 -29.38 -8.59 -16.91
C GLU A 51 -28.77 -10.01 -17.00
N GLY A 52 -29.24 -10.84 -17.93
CA GLY A 52 -28.56 -12.09 -18.27
C GLY A 52 -29.07 -13.34 -17.55
N PHE A 53 -30.39 -13.44 -17.38
CA PHE A 53 -31.06 -14.65 -16.90
C PHE A 53 -31.96 -15.27 -17.97
N ALA A 54 -32.17 -16.58 -17.86
CA ALA A 54 -33.13 -17.30 -18.67
C ALA A 54 -33.76 -18.46 -17.89
N SER A 55 -34.94 -18.90 -18.32
CA SER A 55 -35.64 -20.02 -17.71
C SER A 55 -36.09 -21.01 -18.78
N TYR A 56 -35.72 -22.27 -18.60
CA TYR A 56 -36.13 -23.39 -19.44
C TYR A 56 -37.03 -24.32 -18.62
N PHE A 57 -38.25 -24.62 -19.09
CA PHE A 57 -39.22 -25.35 -18.28
C PHE A 57 -40.09 -26.32 -19.07
N SER A 58 -40.50 -27.40 -18.40
CA SER A 58 -41.59 -28.30 -18.78
C SER A 58 -42.79 -28.10 -17.86
N ARG A 59 -43.82 -28.95 -17.97
CA ARG A 59 -44.99 -28.90 -17.07
C ARG A 59 -44.65 -29.14 -15.59
N THR A 60 -43.54 -29.84 -15.28
CA THR A 60 -43.23 -30.30 -13.92
C THR A 60 -41.82 -29.98 -13.43
N LYS A 61 -40.97 -29.42 -14.30
CA LYS A 61 -39.56 -29.13 -14.01
C LYS A 61 -39.14 -27.83 -14.65
N ARG A 62 -38.23 -27.11 -14.01
CA ARG A 62 -37.66 -25.86 -14.52
C ARG A 62 -36.18 -25.78 -14.17
N ILE A 63 -35.41 -25.22 -15.10
CA ILE A 63 -34.02 -24.82 -14.94
C ILE A 63 -34.00 -23.31 -15.09
N ASN A 64 -33.68 -22.59 -14.02
CA ASN A 64 -33.31 -21.18 -14.12
C ASN A 64 -31.80 -21.12 -14.29
N CYS A 65 -31.34 -20.27 -15.20
CA CYS A 65 -29.93 -20.04 -15.43
C CYS A 65 -29.64 -18.55 -15.53
N GLY A 66 -28.38 -18.18 -15.29
CA GLY A 66 -27.95 -16.81 -15.45
C GLY A 66 -26.43 -16.68 -15.50
N ILE A 67 -25.95 -15.62 -16.14
CA ILE A 67 -24.54 -15.21 -16.16
C ILE A 67 -24.48 -13.86 -15.47
N ARG A 68 -23.73 -13.76 -14.36
CA ARG A 68 -23.56 -12.49 -13.65
C ARG A 68 -22.90 -11.46 -14.57
N ASN A 69 -23.39 -10.23 -14.55
CA ASN A 69 -22.89 -9.13 -15.37
C ASN A 69 -22.91 -9.44 -16.88
N LEU A 70 -23.87 -10.20 -17.40
CA LEU A 70 -23.90 -10.58 -18.83
C LEU A 70 -23.77 -9.34 -19.74
N TYR A 71 -24.47 -8.25 -19.41
CA TYR A 71 -24.37 -6.94 -20.08
C TYR A 71 -22.95 -6.39 -20.23
N GLY A 72 -22.02 -6.73 -19.34
CA GLY A 72 -20.63 -6.29 -19.39
C GLY A 72 -19.66 -7.38 -19.85
N MET A 73 -20.09 -8.62 -19.71
CA MET A 73 -19.34 -9.83 -19.98
C MET A 73 -19.52 -10.33 -21.43
N TRP A 74 -19.95 -9.46 -22.35
CA TRP A 74 -20.07 -9.74 -23.79
C TRP A 74 -18.77 -10.29 -24.43
N PRO A 75 -18.84 -11.01 -25.56
CA PRO A 75 -20.03 -11.55 -26.21
C PRO A 75 -20.51 -12.81 -25.48
N ALA A 76 -21.73 -12.79 -24.93
CA ALA A 76 -22.26 -13.91 -24.17
C ALA A 76 -23.77 -14.06 -24.40
N GLY A 77 -24.33 -15.22 -24.05
CA GLY A 77 -25.74 -15.47 -24.31
C GLY A 77 -26.27 -16.79 -23.80
N PHE A 78 -27.48 -17.11 -24.26
CA PHE A 78 -28.14 -18.39 -24.02
C PHE A 78 -28.80 -18.90 -25.28
N THR A 79 -28.65 -20.20 -25.52
CA THR A 79 -29.37 -20.91 -26.58
C THR A 79 -30.26 -21.98 -25.97
N MET A 80 -31.52 -22.00 -26.39
CA MET A 80 -32.48 -23.03 -26.05
C MET A 80 -33.03 -23.59 -27.35
N ASP A 81 -32.93 -24.89 -27.55
CA ASP A 81 -33.40 -25.59 -28.76
C ASP A 81 -34.70 -26.38 -28.49
N ASP A 82 -35.28 -26.93 -29.56
CA ASP A 82 -36.51 -27.73 -29.52
C ASP A 82 -36.26 -29.19 -29.13
N GLU A 83 -35.01 -29.68 -29.18
CA GLU A 83 -34.58 -30.94 -28.58
C GLU A 83 -34.49 -30.88 -27.05
N GLY A 84 -34.45 -29.67 -26.50
CA GLY A 84 -34.48 -29.37 -25.08
C GLY A 84 -33.13 -29.25 -24.40
N HIS A 85 -32.12 -28.87 -25.16
CA HIS A 85 -30.83 -28.42 -24.64
C HIS A 85 -30.87 -26.95 -24.25
N LEU A 86 -30.15 -26.65 -23.17
CA LEU A 86 -29.81 -25.30 -22.74
C LEU A 86 -28.29 -25.14 -22.90
N HIS A 87 -27.89 -24.23 -23.77
CA HIS A 87 -26.51 -23.80 -23.91
C HIS A 87 -26.31 -22.47 -23.18
N ILE A 88 -25.28 -22.43 -22.33
CA ILE A 88 -24.82 -21.22 -21.66
C ILE A 88 -23.60 -20.76 -22.42
N ASP A 89 -23.79 -19.74 -23.24
CA ASP A 89 -22.78 -19.34 -24.20
C ASP A 89 -21.86 -18.31 -23.55
N ILE A 90 -20.78 -18.80 -22.90
CA ILE A 90 -19.72 -17.97 -22.33
C ILE A 90 -19.09 -17.06 -23.39
N TYR A 91 -18.92 -17.63 -24.59
CA TYR A 91 -18.66 -16.94 -25.84
C TYR A 91 -19.72 -17.35 -26.84
N SER A 92 -20.57 -16.40 -27.26
CA SER A 92 -21.71 -16.73 -28.12
C SER A 92 -21.30 -17.07 -29.55
N THR A 93 -21.84 -18.17 -30.07
CA THR A 93 -21.73 -18.56 -31.48
C THR A 93 -22.49 -17.63 -32.42
N TYR A 94 -23.30 -16.71 -31.88
CA TYR A 94 -23.98 -15.66 -32.63
C TYR A 94 -23.16 -14.36 -32.75
N ASN A 95 -21.97 -14.31 -32.15
CA ASN A 95 -21.00 -13.26 -32.42
C ASN A 95 -20.59 -13.31 -33.90
N SER A 96 -20.62 -12.17 -34.59
CA SER A 96 -20.23 -12.10 -36.01
C SER A 96 -18.72 -12.21 -36.23
N LYS A 97 -17.92 -12.14 -35.15
CA LYS A 97 -16.49 -12.45 -35.16
C LYS A 97 -16.25 -13.95 -34.94
N ASP A 98 -15.47 -14.56 -35.84
CA ASP A 98 -15.15 -15.99 -35.84
C ASP A 98 -13.79 -16.33 -35.18
N ASP A 99 -12.99 -15.31 -34.86
CA ASP A 99 -11.69 -15.41 -34.21
C ASP A 99 -11.65 -14.69 -32.85
N ILE A 100 -11.51 -15.44 -31.75
CA ILE A 100 -11.26 -14.87 -30.42
C ILE A 100 -9.94 -15.42 -29.90
N TYR A 101 -8.98 -14.54 -29.64
CA TYR A 101 -7.64 -14.90 -29.18
C TYR A 101 -7.47 -14.61 -27.69
N PHE A 102 -6.95 -15.60 -26.96
CA PHE A 102 -6.54 -15.48 -25.57
C PHE A 102 -5.04 -15.24 -25.49
N ALA A 103 -4.61 -14.40 -24.55
CA ALA A 103 -3.20 -14.25 -24.25
C ALA A 103 -2.71 -15.51 -23.52
N PHE A 104 -1.48 -15.92 -23.78
CA PHE A 104 -0.86 -17.02 -23.05
C PHE A 104 -0.72 -16.63 -21.58
N PHE A 105 -1.03 -17.56 -20.67
CA PHE A 105 -1.17 -17.35 -19.22
C PHE A 105 -2.33 -16.47 -18.75
N ALA A 106 -3.11 -15.84 -19.62
CA ALA A 106 -4.27 -15.08 -19.18
C ALA A 106 -5.50 -15.98 -19.04
N HIS A 107 -6.31 -15.72 -18.03
CA HIS A 107 -7.60 -16.38 -17.83
C HIS A 107 -8.77 -15.46 -18.24
N ASP A 108 -9.97 -16.01 -18.18
CA ASP A 108 -11.22 -15.26 -18.19
C ASP A 108 -12.22 -16.05 -17.35
N LYS A 109 -12.72 -15.46 -16.28
CA LYS A 109 -13.64 -16.14 -15.36
C LYS A 109 -15.06 -15.65 -15.56
N ARG A 110 -16.03 -16.55 -15.60
CA ARG A 110 -17.45 -16.23 -15.63
C ARG A 110 -18.18 -16.83 -14.45
N GLN A 111 -19.11 -16.08 -13.87
CA GLN A 111 -19.98 -16.58 -12.80
C GLN A 111 -21.33 -16.95 -13.40
N VAL A 112 -21.65 -18.24 -13.33
CA VAL A 112 -22.89 -18.83 -13.86
C VAL A 112 -23.69 -19.42 -12.73
N VAL A 113 -25.01 -19.25 -12.76
CA VAL A 113 -25.94 -19.90 -11.84
C VAL A 113 -26.82 -20.89 -12.59
N LEU A 114 -27.05 -22.04 -11.97
CA LEU A 114 -28.04 -23.04 -12.38
C LEU A 114 -28.90 -23.39 -11.17
N GLU A 115 -30.21 -23.18 -11.27
CA GLU A 115 -31.17 -23.54 -10.24
C GLU A 115 -32.21 -24.51 -10.82
N PHE A 116 -32.25 -25.72 -10.23
CA PHE A 116 -33.18 -26.78 -10.62
C PHE A 116 -34.39 -26.78 -9.69
N THR A 117 -35.59 -26.58 -10.24
CA THR A 117 -36.83 -26.46 -9.44
C THR A 117 -37.96 -27.34 -9.99
N LYS A 118 -38.88 -27.75 -9.10
CA LYS A 118 -40.11 -28.48 -9.45
C LYS A 118 -41.34 -27.56 -9.55
N SER A 119 -41.34 -26.46 -8.81
CA SER A 119 -42.40 -25.44 -8.83
C SER A 119 -41.99 -24.26 -9.71
N ALA A 120 -42.97 -23.56 -10.26
CA ALA A 120 -42.72 -22.29 -10.94
C ALA A 120 -42.17 -21.28 -9.92
N LYS A 121 -40.86 -21.04 -9.97
CA LYS A 121 -40.17 -19.96 -9.29
C LYS A 121 -39.73 -18.94 -10.32
N GLU A 122 -39.99 -17.66 -10.06
CA GLU A 122 -39.57 -16.59 -10.94
C GLU A 122 -38.03 -16.54 -10.99
N PRO A 123 -37.43 -16.66 -12.20
CA PRO A 123 -35.97 -16.69 -12.37
C PRO A 123 -35.31 -15.41 -11.88
N GLU A 124 -36.02 -14.27 -11.96
CA GLU A 124 -35.56 -12.95 -11.55
C GLU A 124 -35.06 -12.93 -10.09
N ARG A 125 -35.77 -13.57 -9.16
CA ARG A 125 -35.38 -13.56 -7.74
C ARG A 125 -34.08 -14.32 -7.49
N THR A 126 -33.91 -15.46 -8.15
CA THR A 126 -32.69 -16.25 -8.06
C THR A 126 -31.53 -15.50 -8.71
N PHE A 127 -31.78 -14.86 -9.85
CA PHE A 127 -30.76 -14.10 -10.56
C PHE A 127 -30.34 -12.83 -9.81
N TYR A 128 -31.29 -12.10 -9.21
CA TYR A 128 -31.00 -10.89 -8.44
C TYR A 128 -30.00 -11.17 -7.31
N ALA A 129 -30.11 -12.33 -6.64
CA ALA A 129 -29.17 -12.75 -5.61
C ALA A 129 -27.74 -13.04 -6.12
N VAL A 130 -27.60 -13.36 -7.41
CA VAL A 130 -26.30 -13.59 -8.06
C VAL A 130 -25.71 -12.28 -8.58
N GLN A 131 -26.55 -11.41 -9.14
CA GLN A 131 -26.17 -10.09 -9.61
C GLN A 131 -25.74 -9.18 -8.45
N TYR A 132 -26.50 -9.22 -7.36
CA TYR A 132 -26.32 -8.43 -6.15
C TYR A 132 -26.26 -9.35 -4.92
N PRO A 133 -25.12 -10.01 -4.66
CA PRO A 133 -24.99 -10.93 -3.54
C PRO A 133 -25.29 -10.24 -2.20
N LEU A 134 -26.05 -10.94 -1.35
CA LEU A 134 -26.22 -10.53 0.04
C LEU A 134 -24.92 -10.80 0.80
N ILE A 135 -24.30 -9.75 1.32
CA ILE A 135 -23.02 -9.83 2.01
C ILE A 135 -23.21 -9.44 3.47
N GLY A 136 -22.76 -10.32 4.36
CA GLY A 136 -22.61 -10.00 5.77
C GLY A 136 -21.36 -9.15 5.98
N ARG A 137 -21.51 -7.99 6.61
CA ARG A 137 -20.39 -7.18 7.09
C ARG A 137 -20.47 -7.04 8.61
N ALA A 138 -19.32 -6.90 9.26
CA ALA A 138 -19.27 -6.51 10.66
C ALA A 138 -19.48 -4.98 10.80
N GLU A 139 -19.68 -4.53 12.03
CA GLU A 139 -19.58 -3.11 12.36
C GLU A 139 -18.15 -2.61 12.11
N PHE A 140 -18.01 -1.36 11.65
CA PHE A 140 -16.69 -0.84 11.25
C PHE A 140 -15.65 -0.90 12.38
N GLN A 141 -16.09 -0.65 13.61
CA GLN A 141 -15.23 -0.72 14.80
C GLN A 141 -14.63 -2.12 15.02
N HIS A 142 -15.34 -3.18 14.64
CA HIS A 142 -14.81 -4.54 14.78
C HIS A 142 -13.55 -4.76 13.92
N TYR A 143 -13.51 -4.20 12.71
CA TYR A 143 -12.32 -4.30 11.85
C TYR A 143 -11.11 -3.57 12.45
N LYS A 144 -11.35 -2.45 13.14
CA LYS A 144 -10.31 -1.69 13.86
C LYS A 144 -9.80 -2.48 15.06
N ASP A 145 -10.71 -2.95 15.91
CA ASP A 145 -10.36 -3.68 17.14
C ASP A 145 -9.60 -4.98 16.85
N THR A 146 -9.94 -5.64 15.75
CA THR A 146 -9.29 -6.88 15.30
C THR A 146 -8.09 -6.65 14.41
N ARG A 147 -7.85 -5.40 13.96
CA ARG A 147 -6.78 -5.04 13.02
C ARG A 147 -6.85 -5.82 11.70
N ALA A 148 -8.05 -6.20 11.27
CA ALA A 148 -8.28 -7.10 10.13
C ALA A 148 -7.81 -6.54 8.78
N ILE A 149 -7.66 -5.22 8.68
CA ILE A 149 -7.20 -4.54 7.46
C ILE A 149 -5.74 -4.19 7.62
N TYR A 150 -4.84 -5.00 7.07
CA TYR A 150 -3.39 -4.75 7.06
C TYR A 150 -2.81 -4.36 8.44
N TYR A 151 -3.35 -4.93 9.52
CA TYR A 151 -2.97 -4.66 10.91
C TYR A 151 -3.25 -3.22 11.43
N HIS A 152 -4.06 -2.42 10.73
CA HIS A 152 -4.40 -1.06 11.16
C HIS A 152 -5.60 -1.05 12.12
N ASP A 153 -5.41 -0.47 13.30
CA ASP A 153 -6.49 -0.10 14.25
C ASP A 153 -6.85 1.40 14.20
N ARG A 154 -5.96 2.23 13.68
CA ARG A 154 -6.12 3.69 13.55
C ARG A 154 -6.83 4.06 12.25
N LEU A 155 -7.99 3.48 11.96
CA LEU A 155 -8.77 3.81 10.76
C LEU A 155 -9.89 4.80 11.10
N ALA A 156 -10.03 5.83 10.27
CA ALA A 156 -11.10 6.82 10.36
C ALA A 156 -12.45 6.16 10.08
N THR A 157 -13.44 6.53 10.87
CA THR A 157 -14.85 6.29 10.61
C THR A 157 -15.33 7.15 9.43
N HIS A 158 -16.51 6.80 8.89
CA HIS A 158 -17.13 7.65 7.88
C HIS A 158 -17.40 9.05 8.42
N GLU A 159 -17.89 9.16 9.66
CA GLU A 159 -18.20 10.44 10.29
C GLU A 159 -16.96 11.33 10.45
N GLU A 160 -15.85 10.79 10.94
CA GLU A 160 -14.56 11.50 11.00
C GLU A 160 -14.14 11.99 9.60
N THR A 161 -14.28 11.14 8.57
CA THR A 161 -13.97 11.52 7.19
C THR A 161 -14.86 12.66 6.68
N ARG A 162 -16.18 12.61 6.92
CA ARG A 162 -17.12 13.68 6.54
C ARG A 162 -16.81 14.99 7.24
N ASN A 163 -16.52 14.94 8.54
CA ASN A 163 -16.17 16.11 9.34
C ASN A 163 -14.87 16.74 8.83
N PHE A 164 -13.85 15.92 8.53
CA PHE A 164 -12.58 16.40 8.03
C PHE A 164 -12.73 17.13 6.70
N LEU A 165 -13.44 16.49 5.75
CA LEU A 165 -13.71 17.05 4.43
C LEU A 165 -14.44 18.39 4.53
N LYS A 166 -15.41 18.51 5.44
CA LYS A 166 -16.10 19.78 5.70
C LYS A 166 -15.13 20.86 6.21
N GLU A 167 -14.26 20.53 7.15
CA GLU A 167 -13.28 21.47 7.70
C GLU A 167 -12.28 22.00 6.67
N ILE A 168 -11.96 21.21 5.65
CA ILE A 168 -11.06 21.61 4.56
C ILE A 168 -11.80 22.14 3.32
N GLY A 169 -13.10 22.41 3.41
CA GLY A 169 -13.89 23.02 2.32
C GLY A 169 -14.32 22.08 1.20
N LEU A 170 -14.35 20.76 1.46
CA LEU A 170 -14.71 19.69 0.53
C LEU A 170 -15.95 18.92 0.99
N GLU A 171 -16.93 19.59 1.59
CA GLU A 171 -18.12 18.96 2.20
C GLU A 171 -18.95 18.09 1.26
N SER A 172 -18.89 18.31 -0.06
CA SER A 172 -19.61 17.54 -1.09
C SER A 172 -18.75 16.43 -1.72
N TYR A 173 -17.54 16.22 -1.22
CA TYR A 173 -16.59 15.26 -1.78
C TYR A 173 -16.94 13.86 -1.30
N GLU A 174 -17.46 13.01 -2.19
CA GLU A 174 -17.87 11.64 -1.89
C GLU A 174 -17.72 10.77 -3.13
N ILE A 175 -17.38 9.50 -2.95
CA ILE A 175 -17.29 8.53 -4.04
C ILE A 175 -18.68 8.01 -4.40
N SER A 176 -18.90 7.70 -5.68
CA SER A 176 -20.20 7.25 -6.15
C SER A 176 -20.53 5.84 -5.64
N ASN A 177 -21.75 5.63 -5.15
CA ASN A 177 -22.27 4.31 -4.78
C ASN A 177 -22.89 3.61 -6.01
N VAL A 178 -22.05 3.25 -6.99
CA VAL A 178 -22.48 2.68 -8.26
C VAL A 178 -21.74 1.39 -8.58
N ASP A 179 -22.47 0.37 -9.00
CA ASP A 179 -21.91 -0.85 -9.57
C ASP A 179 -21.33 -0.55 -10.95
N THR A 180 -20.03 -0.80 -11.11
CA THR A 180 -19.30 -0.56 -12.34
C THR A 180 -18.42 -1.75 -12.66
N MET A 181 -18.10 -1.93 -13.94
CA MET A 181 -17.30 -3.05 -14.37
C MET A 181 -16.28 -2.60 -15.43
N ARG A 182 -15.09 -3.22 -15.38
CA ARG A 182 -13.99 -3.02 -16.32
C ARG A 182 -13.46 -4.37 -16.76
N ARG A 183 -13.03 -4.46 -18.01
CA ARG A 183 -12.40 -5.67 -18.59
C ARG A 183 -11.13 -5.35 -19.37
N PHE A 184 -10.68 -4.10 -19.28
CA PHE A 184 -9.45 -3.60 -19.86
C PHE A 184 -8.98 -2.40 -19.05
N TYR A 185 -7.68 -2.37 -18.74
CA TYR A 185 -7.05 -1.28 -18.01
C TYR A 185 -5.62 -1.07 -18.50
N VAL A 186 -5.20 0.19 -18.60
CA VAL A 186 -3.84 0.55 -19.04
C VAL A 186 -3.00 0.86 -17.80
N TRP A 187 -2.21 -0.12 -17.35
CA TRP A 187 -1.39 -0.01 -16.14
C TRP A 187 -0.28 1.04 -16.25
N GLY A 188 0.43 1.11 -17.39
CA GLY A 188 1.64 1.95 -17.51
C GLY A 188 1.42 3.44 -17.73
N GLN A 189 0.20 3.95 -17.56
CA GLN A 189 -0.12 5.33 -17.91
C GLN A 189 0.21 6.33 -16.78
N THR A 190 0.71 7.51 -17.13
CA THR A 190 1.12 8.53 -16.16
C THR A 190 -0.06 9.26 -15.50
N GLY A 191 0.03 9.47 -14.18
CA GLY A 191 -0.87 10.36 -13.42
C GLY A 191 -2.19 9.75 -12.92
N GLY A 192 -2.94 10.56 -12.15
CA GLY A 192 -4.32 10.28 -11.70
C GLY A 192 -4.51 9.08 -10.76
N SER A 193 -5.69 8.45 -10.84
CA SER A 193 -6.09 7.30 -10.02
C SER A 193 -5.24 6.05 -10.24
N ASN A 194 -4.32 6.06 -11.21
CA ASN A 194 -3.41 4.95 -11.48
C ASN A 194 -2.24 4.86 -10.47
N GLN A 195 -2.13 5.80 -9.53
CA GLN A 195 -1.02 5.87 -8.58
C GLN A 195 -1.25 5.08 -7.27
N TYR A 196 -2.40 4.45 -7.10
CA TYR A 196 -2.73 3.64 -5.93
C TYR A 196 -3.85 2.66 -6.23
N ASP A 197 -4.06 1.70 -5.32
CA ASP A 197 -5.14 0.75 -5.47
C ASP A 197 -6.49 1.39 -5.12
N VAL A 198 -7.20 1.83 -6.15
CA VAL A 198 -8.53 2.45 -6.05
C VAL A 198 -9.54 1.50 -5.41
N ASN A 199 -9.41 0.19 -5.64
CA ASN A 199 -10.38 -0.79 -5.18
C ASN A 199 -10.24 -1.05 -3.68
N LEU A 200 -9.04 -0.93 -3.13
CA LEU A 200 -8.85 -0.94 -1.68
C LEU A 200 -9.59 0.24 -1.03
N CYS A 201 -9.55 1.42 -1.65
CA CYS A 201 -10.28 2.59 -1.16
C CYS A 201 -11.81 2.38 -1.23
N GLN A 202 -12.30 1.74 -2.30
CA GLN A 202 -13.72 1.41 -2.45
C GLN A 202 -14.18 0.37 -1.41
N TYR A 203 -13.36 -0.65 -1.12
CA TYR A 203 -13.63 -1.58 -0.03
C TYR A 203 -13.67 -0.88 1.32
N LEU A 204 -12.71 -0.01 1.63
CA LEU A 204 -12.71 0.74 2.89
C LEU A 204 -13.93 1.63 3.04
N HIS A 205 -14.34 2.33 1.97
CA HIS A 205 -15.59 3.08 1.97
C HIS A 205 -16.82 2.17 2.18
N TYR A 206 -16.87 0.99 1.55
CA TYR A 206 -17.94 0.02 1.81
C TYR A 206 -17.97 -0.44 3.28
N LEU A 207 -16.82 -0.74 3.87
CA LEU A 207 -16.75 -1.15 5.28
C LEU A 207 -17.21 -0.03 6.23
N GLN A 208 -16.94 1.23 5.88
CA GLN A 208 -17.35 2.40 6.65
C GLN A 208 -18.85 2.74 6.52
N THR A 209 -19.47 2.47 5.36
CA THR A 209 -20.82 3.00 5.02
C THR A 209 -21.88 1.95 4.73
N GLY A 210 -21.48 0.74 4.32
CA GLY A 210 -22.37 -0.27 3.75
C GLY A 210 -22.79 -0.01 2.29
N ASN A 211 -22.16 0.94 1.59
CA ASN A 211 -22.47 1.28 0.20
C ASN A 211 -22.10 0.16 -0.79
N GLY A 212 -23.07 -0.72 -1.10
CA GLY A 212 -22.87 -1.93 -1.89
C GLY A 212 -22.42 -1.70 -3.35
N GLY A 213 -22.73 -0.56 -3.96
CA GLY A 213 -22.24 -0.22 -5.29
C GLY A 213 -20.72 -0.08 -5.33
N ALA A 214 -20.12 0.57 -4.33
CA ALA A 214 -18.66 0.66 -4.20
C ALA A 214 -18.02 -0.73 -4.02
N PHE A 215 -18.64 -1.61 -3.23
CA PHE A 215 -18.21 -2.99 -3.09
C PHE A 215 -18.22 -3.73 -4.44
N LEU A 216 -19.31 -3.63 -5.21
CA LEU A 216 -19.46 -4.33 -6.48
C LEU A 216 -18.46 -3.80 -7.52
N ALA A 217 -18.23 -2.48 -7.56
CA ALA A 217 -17.20 -1.88 -8.39
C ALA A 217 -15.80 -2.42 -8.07
N ALA A 218 -15.47 -2.52 -6.78
CA ALA A 218 -14.21 -3.09 -6.33
C ALA A 218 -14.08 -4.57 -6.72
N GLN A 219 -15.09 -5.38 -6.43
CA GLN A 219 -15.11 -6.81 -6.75
C GLN A 219 -15.00 -7.07 -8.25
N ASN A 220 -15.70 -6.31 -9.10
CA ASN A 220 -15.64 -6.46 -10.55
C ASN A 220 -14.25 -6.11 -11.10
N MET A 221 -13.59 -5.11 -10.51
CA MET A 221 -12.23 -4.75 -10.92
C MET A 221 -11.22 -5.79 -10.44
N ASP A 222 -11.34 -6.31 -9.21
CA ASP A 222 -10.45 -7.36 -8.69
C ASP A 222 -10.57 -8.66 -9.48
N HIS A 223 -11.77 -8.97 -9.96
CA HIS A 223 -11.96 -10.02 -10.94
C HIS A 223 -11.14 -9.75 -12.22
N HIS A 224 -11.22 -8.55 -12.80
CA HIS A 224 -10.45 -8.23 -14.01
C HIS A 224 -8.94 -8.25 -13.78
N LYS A 225 -8.48 -7.73 -12.63
CA LYS A 225 -7.08 -7.79 -12.21
C LYS A 225 -6.59 -9.24 -12.19
N MET A 226 -7.33 -10.10 -11.49
CA MET A 226 -6.89 -11.46 -11.21
C MET A 226 -7.00 -12.40 -12.39
N PHE A 227 -7.97 -12.25 -13.28
CA PHE A 227 -8.11 -13.17 -14.42
C PHE A 227 -7.64 -12.55 -15.74
N GLY A 228 -7.77 -11.24 -15.91
CA GLY A 228 -7.40 -10.55 -17.15
C GLY A 228 -6.03 -9.86 -17.12
N SER A 229 -5.39 -9.73 -15.96
CA SER A 229 -4.12 -8.97 -15.81
C SER A 229 -3.02 -9.73 -15.04
N THR A 230 -3.25 -10.99 -14.71
CA THR A 230 -2.27 -11.88 -14.06
C THR A 230 -1.79 -12.94 -15.03
N HIS A 231 -0.52 -13.30 -14.94
CA HIS A 231 0.01 -14.51 -15.56
C HIS A 231 -0.24 -15.70 -14.64
N HIS A 232 -1.05 -16.65 -15.09
CA HIS A 232 -1.37 -17.87 -14.35
C HIS A 232 -0.42 -19.01 -14.69
N SER A 233 -0.18 -19.87 -13.70
CA SER A 233 0.60 -21.10 -13.86
C SER A 233 -0.14 -22.26 -13.20
N ASP A 234 -1.17 -22.73 -13.91
CA ASP A 234 -2.15 -23.69 -13.37
C ASP A 234 -1.54 -24.98 -12.80
N ASP A 235 -0.38 -25.41 -13.33
CA ASP A 235 0.20 -26.72 -13.06
C ASP A 235 1.62 -26.68 -12.43
N PHE A 236 2.18 -25.50 -12.16
CA PHE A 236 3.54 -25.37 -11.60
C PHE A 236 3.74 -24.04 -10.90
N ASN A 237 4.71 -23.98 -9.99
CA ASN A 237 5.07 -22.74 -9.33
C ASN A 237 6.03 -21.93 -10.21
N VAL A 238 5.64 -20.73 -10.68
CA VAL A 238 6.46 -19.95 -11.64
C VAL A 238 7.84 -19.62 -11.06
N TYR A 239 7.88 -19.27 -9.78
CA TYR A 239 9.11 -18.83 -9.14
C TYR A 239 10.16 -19.94 -9.06
N THR A 240 9.77 -21.14 -8.67
CA THR A 240 10.70 -22.27 -8.44
C THR A 240 10.90 -23.15 -9.67
N GLU A 241 9.90 -23.23 -10.55
CA GLU A 241 9.91 -24.14 -11.69
C GLU A 241 9.95 -23.42 -13.04
N GLY A 242 9.45 -22.19 -13.12
CA GLY A 242 9.52 -21.35 -14.32
C GLY A 242 10.91 -21.27 -14.97
N PRO A 243 12.03 -21.13 -14.22
CA PRO A 243 13.38 -21.15 -14.79
C PRO A 243 13.74 -22.41 -15.59
N LYS A 244 13.07 -23.55 -15.36
CA LYS A 244 13.28 -24.79 -16.11
C LYS A 244 12.67 -24.73 -17.51
N PHE A 245 11.60 -23.95 -17.67
CA PHE A 245 10.79 -23.87 -18.89
C PHE A 245 11.10 -22.62 -19.70
N PHE A 246 11.38 -21.50 -19.01
CA PHE A 246 11.61 -20.20 -19.60
C PHE A 246 12.94 -19.66 -19.09
N PRO A 247 13.93 -19.39 -19.95
CA PRO A 247 15.19 -18.77 -19.53
C PRO A 247 14.99 -17.35 -18.98
N ASN A 248 13.94 -16.66 -19.42
CA ASN A 248 13.53 -15.33 -18.96
C ASN A 248 12.01 -15.24 -19.01
N VAL A 249 11.38 -14.71 -17.95
CA VAL A 249 9.93 -14.54 -17.89
C VAL A 249 9.37 -13.67 -19.05
N ASN A 250 10.14 -12.70 -19.54
CA ASN A 250 9.78 -11.86 -20.69
C ASN A 250 9.74 -12.64 -22.01
N THR A 251 10.37 -13.81 -22.06
CA THR A 251 10.34 -14.71 -23.23
C THR A 251 9.23 -15.75 -23.16
N ALA A 252 8.50 -15.82 -22.03
CA ALA A 252 7.41 -16.77 -21.86
C ALA A 252 6.15 -16.39 -22.68
N CYS A 253 6.05 -15.13 -23.10
CA CYS A 253 4.94 -14.61 -23.88
C CYS A 253 5.13 -14.87 -25.39
N PRO A 254 4.17 -15.51 -26.09
CA PRO A 254 4.21 -15.64 -27.54
C PRO A 254 4.30 -14.28 -28.25
N PRO A 255 5.07 -14.18 -29.35
CA PRO A 255 5.20 -12.93 -30.09
C PRO A 255 3.85 -12.50 -30.69
N ASN A 256 3.59 -11.19 -30.67
CA ASN A 256 2.38 -10.55 -31.21
C ASN A 256 1.06 -10.83 -30.45
N GLN A 257 1.06 -11.53 -29.31
CA GLN A 257 -0.18 -11.72 -28.54
C GLN A 257 -0.81 -10.37 -28.13
N ASP A 258 0.02 -9.34 -27.95
CA ASP A 258 -0.38 -7.97 -27.65
C ASP A 258 -1.24 -7.31 -28.74
N LYS A 259 -1.19 -7.84 -29.97
CA LYS A 259 -1.92 -7.33 -31.13
C LYS A 259 -3.27 -8.01 -31.33
N VAL A 260 -3.38 -9.28 -30.95
CA VAL A 260 -4.54 -10.13 -31.28
C VAL A 260 -5.39 -10.49 -30.06
N SER A 261 -4.76 -10.72 -28.90
CA SER A 261 -5.47 -11.23 -27.74
C SER A 261 -6.19 -10.14 -26.97
N PHE A 262 -7.39 -10.41 -26.47
CA PHE A 262 -8.21 -9.39 -25.81
C PHE A 262 -7.79 -9.13 -24.34
N ASN A 263 -7.19 -10.12 -23.68
CA ASN A 263 -6.80 -10.12 -22.26
C ASN A 263 -5.26 -10.09 -22.07
N TYR A 264 -4.53 -9.34 -22.90
CA TYR A 264 -3.06 -9.29 -22.88
C TYR A 264 -2.45 -8.24 -21.93
N LYS A 265 -3.28 -7.44 -21.25
CA LYS A 265 -2.83 -6.31 -20.42
C LYS A 265 -2.49 -6.76 -19.00
N PHE A 266 -1.38 -7.47 -18.87
CA PHE A 266 -0.83 -7.85 -17.58
C PHE A 266 -0.36 -6.64 -16.76
N PHE A 267 -0.35 -6.78 -15.44
CA PHE A 267 0.24 -5.79 -14.54
C PHE A 267 1.67 -5.44 -14.94
N ASP A 268 2.00 -4.15 -14.88
CA ASP A 268 3.40 -3.73 -14.95
C ASP A 268 4.04 -3.67 -13.55
N ARG A 269 5.36 -3.44 -13.52
CA ARG A 269 6.15 -3.41 -12.28
C ARG A 269 5.87 -2.17 -11.40
N GLU A 270 5.31 -1.10 -11.97
CA GLU A 270 5.19 0.23 -11.36
C GLU A 270 3.77 0.56 -10.83
N HIS A 271 2.75 -0.08 -11.40
CA HIS A 271 1.33 0.24 -11.23
C HIS A 271 0.52 -1.01 -10.92
N SER A 272 1.09 -1.98 -10.21
CA SER A 272 0.30 -3.09 -9.69
C SER A 272 -0.70 -2.56 -8.65
N HIS A 273 -1.99 -2.86 -8.85
CA HIS A 273 -3.08 -2.47 -7.96
C HIS A 273 -3.65 -3.74 -7.33
N ASP A 274 -2.80 -4.51 -6.68
CA ASP A 274 -3.06 -5.89 -6.26
C ASP A 274 -3.33 -6.05 -4.76
N VAL A 275 -3.30 -4.97 -3.99
CA VAL A 275 -3.43 -4.98 -2.52
C VAL A 275 -4.88 -4.84 -2.05
N SER A 276 -5.85 -4.69 -2.94
CA SER A 276 -7.27 -4.84 -2.61
C SER A 276 -7.70 -6.31 -2.53
N VAL A 277 -6.99 -7.18 -3.25
CA VAL A 277 -7.42 -8.55 -3.53
C VAL A 277 -7.63 -9.39 -2.26
N PRO A 278 -6.72 -9.39 -1.27
CA PRO A 278 -6.94 -10.15 -0.03
C PRO A 278 -8.19 -9.68 0.73
N ILE A 279 -8.47 -8.37 0.73
CA ILE A 279 -9.67 -7.82 1.35
C ILE A 279 -10.92 -8.26 0.59
N GLY A 280 -10.88 -8.23 -0.74
CA GLY A 280 -11.94 -8.77 -1.59
C GLY A 280 -12.21 -10.26 -1.33
N TYR A 281 -11.15 -11.07 -1.17
CA TYR A 281 -11.24 -12.48 -0.80
C TYR A 281 -11.91 -12.66 0.57
N LEU A 282 -11.46 -11.96 1.61
CA LEU A 282 -12.04 -12.09 2.96
C LEU A 282 -13.52 -11.71 3.02
N LEU A 283 -13.97 -10.80 2.16
CA LEU A 283 -15.39 -10.41 2.07
C LEU A 283 -16.25 -11.38 1.26
N THR A 284 -15.65 -12.22 0.42
CA THR A 284 -16.39 -13.02 -0.57
C THR A 284 -16.18 -14.53 -0.45
N GLY A 285 -15.06 -14.97 0.12
CA GLY A 285 -14.61 -16.36 0.10
C GLY A 285 -14.27 -16.89 -1.29
N ASP A 286 -13.97 -16.02 -2.27
CA ASP A 286 -13.66 -16.46 -3.64
C ASP A 286 -12.22 -16.99 -3.74
N GLU A 287 -12.04 -18.28 -3.49
CA GLU A 287 -10.74 -18.98 -3.51
C GLU A 287 -9.96 -18.78 -4.83
N SER A 288 -10.66 -18.65 -5.95
CA SER A 288 -9.96 -18.47 -7.23
C SER A 288 -9.31 -17.10 -7.37
N ILE A 289 -9.83 -16.06 -6.71
CA ILE A 289 -9.23 -14.72 -6.71
C ILE A 289 -7.95 -14.71 -5.88
N ILE A 290 -7.93 -15.39 -4.73
CA ILE A 290 -6.71 -15.47 -3.90
C ILE A 290 -5.66 -16.39 -4.54
N ASN A 291 -6.07 -17.48 -5.22
CA ASN A 291 -5.13 -18.33 -5.95
C ASN A 291 -4.49 -17.58 -7.13
N ALA A 292 -5.28 -16.86 -7.91
CA ALA A 292 -4.76 -15.96 -8.95
C ALA A 292 -3.78 -14.93 -8.38
N TRP A 293 -4.06 -14.38 -7.20
CA TRP A 293 -3.14 -13.46 -6.54
C TRP A 293 -1.82 -14.14 -6.15
N LYS A 294 -1.87 -15.39 -5.67
CA LYS A 294 -0.68 -16.21 -5.41
C LYS A 294 0.15 -16.42 -6.68
N ASP A 295 -0.47 -16.77 -7.81
CA ASP A 295 0.21 -16.88 -9.11
C ASP A 295 0.91 -15.57 -9.50
N HIS A 296 0.24 -14.42 -9.30
CA HIS A 296 0.84 -13.10 -9.53
C HIS A 296 2.10 -12.91 -8.67
N GLY A 297 2.03 -13.31 -7.40
CA GLY A 297 3.16 -13.31 -6.48
C GLY A 297 4.34 -14.11 -7.02
N GLU A 298 4.12 -15.37 -7.39
CA GLU A 298 5.14 -16.25 -7.95
C GLU A 298 5.80 -15.65 -9.21
N TYR A 299 4.98 -15.10 -10.11
CA TYR A 299 5.47 -14.43 -11.30
C TYR A 299 6.36 -13.24 -10.94
N THR A 300 5.95 -12.40 -9.98
CA THR A 300 6.74 -11.23 -9.59
C THR A 300 8.02 -11.59 -8.85
N LEU A 301 8.04 -12.67 -8.06
CA LEU A 301 9.26 -13.23 -7.49
C LEU A 301 10.21 -13.71 -8.58
N TYR A 302 9.70 -14.31 -9.66
CA TYR A 302 10.54 -14.72 -10.78
C TYR A 302 11.07 -13.49 -11.56
N ASP A 303 10.18 -12.57 -11.92
CA ASP A 303 10.48 -11.38 -12.73
C ASP A 303 11.43 -10.39 -12.03
N GLN A 304 11.28 -10.22 -10.71
CA GLN A 304 11.99 -9.20 -9.92
C GLN A 304 12.91 -9.79 -8.84
N GLY A 305 12.91 -11.12 -8.66
CA GLY A 305 13.69 -11.83 -7.66
C GLY A 305 14.83 -12.65 -8.24
N SER A 306 14.62 -13.52 -9.24
CA SER A 306 15.60 -14.57 -9.59
C SER A 306 16.76 -14.14 -10.51
N GLY A 307 17.18 -12.87 -10.45
CA GLY A 307 18.06 -12.21 -11.43
C GLY A 307 19.03 -13.14 -12.16
N LYS A 308 18.83 -13.36 -13.46
CA LYS A 308 19.90 -13.82 -14.37
C LYS A 308 19.76 -13.24 -15.77
N HIS A 309 20.53 -12.19 -16.02
CA HIS A 309 21.66 -12.15 -16.96
C HIS A 309 22.29 -10.75 -16.90
N GLY A 310 22.88 -10.41 -15.74
CA GLY A 310 23.57 -9.13 -15.53
C GLY A 310 22.66 -7.96 -15.14
N VAL A 311 21.51 -8.22 -14.52
CA VAL A 311 20.54 -7.18 -14.09
C VAL A 311 20.04 -7.51 -12.67
N ASP A 312 20.47 -6.70 -11.70
CA ASP A 312 19.75 -6.19 -10.53
C ASP A 312 18.39 -6.83 -10.14
N SER A 313 18.30 -7.40 -8.92
CA SER A 313 17.06 -7.93 -8.30
C SER A 313 16.70 -7.27 -6.96
N TYR A 314 15.43 -6.84 -6.81
CA TYR A 314 14.92 -6.22 -5.59
C TYR A 314 14.68 -7.23 -4.48
N TYR A 315 14.00 -8.34 -4.78
CA TYR A 315 13.63 -9.31 -3.74
C TYR A 315 14.83 -10.07 -3.18
N ASP A 316 15.87 -10.30 -3.99
CA ASP A 316 17.06 -11.00 -3.50
C ASP A 316 18.04 -10.10 -2.75
N GLY A 317 17.78 -8.78 -2.69
CA GLY A 317 18.66 -7.80 -2.04
C GLY A 317 20.00 -7.64 -2.75
N THR A 318 20.08 -8.02 -4.03
CA THR A 318 21.32 -8.00 -4.84
C THR A 318 21.43 -6.76 -5.72
N THR A 319 20.39 -5.93 -5.78
CA THR A 319 20.38 -4.66 -6.52
C THR A 319 20.73 -3.45 -5.67
N TYR A 320 21.20 -2.44 -6.39
CA TYR A 320 21.19 -1.03 -6.02
C TYR A 320 19.75 -0.44 -6.07
N LEU A 321 19.40 0.48 -5.18
CA LEU A 321 18.04 1.07 -4.99
C LEU A 321 17.60 2.03 -6.12
N GLY A 322 18.03 1.83 -7.36
CA GLY A 322 17.95 2.87 -8.39
C GLY A 322 16.53 3.31 -8.79
N TYR A 323 15.50 2.47 -8.66
CA TYR A 323 14.14 2.82 -9.10
C TYR A 323 13.15 2.83 -7.93
N VAL A 324 13.07 3.98 -7.24
CA VAL A 324 12.22 4.17 -6.05
C VAL A 324 10.80 3.66 -6.21
N ARG A 325 10.14 3.92 -7.35
CA ARG A 325 8.76 3.50 -7.60
C ARG A 325 8.63 1.98 -7.65
N VAL A 326 9.51 1.31 -8.41
CA VAL A 326 9.48 -0.16 -8.57
C VAL A 326 9.81 -0.84 -7.25
N PHE A 327 10.87 -0.38 -6.57
CA PHE A 327 11.24 -0.86 -5.24
C PHE A 327 10.05 -0.77 -4.28
N SER A 328 9.41 0.41 -4.21
CA SER A 328 8.25 0.62 -3.33
C SER A 328 7.10 -0.32 -3.63
N ARG A 329 6.78 -0.57 -4.91
CA ARG A 329 5.71 -1.50 -5.29
C ARG A 329 6.04 -2.94 -4.97
N ALA A 330 7.29 -3.34 -5.23
CA ALA A 330 7.79 -4.65 -4.88
C ALA A 330 7.73 -4.87 -3.36
N PHE A 331 8.14 -3.86 -2.60
CA PHE A 331 8.16 -3.90 -1.15
C PHE A 331 6.74 -3.95 -0.58
N ARG A 332 5.86 -3.02 -0.97
CA ARG A 332 4.43 -3.07 -0.63
C ARG A 332 3.82 -4.46 -0.85
N ARG A 333 4.15 -5.09 -1.98
CA ARG A 333 3.70 -6.43 -2.33
C ARG A 333 4.25 -7.47 -1.36
N ALA A 334 5.55 -7.48 -1.07
CA ALA A 334 6.13 -8.43 -0.12
C ALA A 334 5.45 -8.36 1.26
N GLY A 335 5.14 -7.14 1.75
CA GLY A 335 4.35 -6.98 2.98
C GLY A 335 2.97 -7.59 2.86
N ALA A 336 2.21 -7.24 1.82
CA ALA A 336 0.87 -7.77 1.63
C ALA A 336 0.84 -9.31 1.50
N PHE A 337 1.74 -9.89 0.70
CA PHE A 337 1.82 -11.34 0.52
C PHE A 337 2.28 -12.05 1.79
N GLY A 338 3.27 -11.51 2.51
CA GLY A 338 3.73 -12.06 3.78
C GLY A 338 2.61 -12.15 4.81
N LEU A 339 1.68 -11.20 4.81
CA LEU A 339 0.52 -11.21 5.71
C LEU A 339 -0.58 -12.18 5.29
N TYR A 340 -0.91 -12.28 4.00
CA TYR A 340 -2.14 -12.94 3.54
C TYR A 340 -1.95 -14.28 2.82
N THR A 341 -0.72 -14.64 2.44
CA THR A 341 -0.46 -15.94 1.76
C THR A 341 0.09 -17.02 2.67
N GLU A 342 0.58 -16.65 3.86
CA GLU A 342 1.30 -17.53 4.79
C GLU A 342 2.57 -18.17 4.21
N ASP A 343 3.04 -17.71 3.03
CA ASP A 343 4.28 -18.21 2.43
C ASP A 343 5.50 -17.46 3.04
N PRO A 344 6.37 -18.16 3.78
CA PRO A 344 7.50 -17.54 4.48
C PRO A 344 8.52 -16.92 3.52
N VAL A 345 8.51 -17.25 2.22
CA VAL A 345 9.40 -16.62 1.25
C VAL A 345 9.22 -15.10 1.24
N TRP A 346 8.00 -14.60 1.40
CA TRP A 346 7.73 -13.15 1.34
C TRP A 346 8.28 -12.40 2.53
N VAL A 347 8.22 -12.99 3.73
CA VAL A 347 8.84 -12.44 4.94
C VAL A 347 10.36 -12.41 4.77
N GLU A 348 10.96 -13.48 4.22
CA GLU A 348 12.38 -13.52 3.89
C GLU A 348 12.78 -12.40 2.90
N LYS A 349 12.01 -12.24 1.80
CA LYS A 349 12.29 -11.20 0.79
C LYS A 349 12.10 -9.79 1.35
N ALA A 350 11.08 -9.55 2.17
CA ALA A 350 10.89 -8.27 2.84
C ALA A 350 12.08 -7.92 3.75
N GLY A 351 12.55 -8.88 4.55
CA GLY A 351 13.73 -8.70 5.41
C GLY A 351 15.00 -8.35 4.60
N ARG A 352 15.21 -9.00 3.45
CA ARG A 352 16.33 -8.66 2.54
C ARG A 352 16.22 -7.25 1.98
N MET A 353 15.02 -6.83 1.56
CA MET A 353 14.80 -5.48 1.02
C MET A 353 15.03 -4.39 2.07
N VAL A 354 14.55 -4.58 3.31
CA VAL A 354 14.83 -3.69 4.45
C VAL A 354 16.32 -3.64 4.72
N ARG A 355 16.97 -4.80 4.77
CA ARG A 355 18.42 -4.87 4.99
C ARG A 355 19.18 -4.03 3.98
N THR A 356 18.88 -4.16 2.70
CA THR A 356 19.49 -3.34 1.65
C THR A 356 19.17 -1.85 1.82
N LEU A 357 17.94 -1.50 2.18
CA LEU A 357 17.57 -0.11 2.43
C LEU A 357 18.36 0.52 3.59
N LEU A 358 18.45 -0.20 4.71
CA LEU A 358 19.07 0.28 5.94
C LEU A 358 20.59 0.15 5.95
N SER A 359 21.20 -0.60 5.04
CA SER A 359 22.66 -0.68 4.87
C SER A 359 23.25 0.46 4.04
N LEU A 360 22.43 1.21 3.32
CA LEU A 360 22.89 2.27 2.42
C LEU A 360 22.86 3.64 3.10
N ARG A 361 23.84 4.47 2.78
CA ARG A 361 23.93 5.88 3.19
C ARG A 361 24.21 6.72 1.96
N ASP A 362 23.44 7.79 1.81
CA ASP A 362 23.68 8.74 0.74
C ASP A 362 24.99 9.50 0.98
N ASP A 363 25.42 10.24 -0.03
CA ASP A 363 26.56 11.14 0.08
C ASP A 363 26.27 12.40 -0.72
N PRO A 364 26.14 13.57 -0.07
CA PRO A 364 25.91 14.86 -0.75
C PRO A 364 26.93 15.18 -1.84
N GLU A 365 28.13 14.60 -1.78
CA GLU A 365 29.21 14.81 -2.76
C GLU A 365 29.18 13.80 -3.92
N ASP A 366 28.46 12.67 -3.77
CA ASP A 366 28.34 11.63 -4.80
C ASP A 366 26.87 11.47 -5.27
N VAL A 367 26.58 12.03 -6.44
CA VAL A 367 25.26 11.98 -7.07
C VAL A 367 24.80 10.57 -7.44
N SER A 368 25.72 9.61 -7.49
CA SER A 368 25.48 8.20 -7.81
C SER A 368 25.40 7.32 -6.57
N ARG A 369 25.35 7.90 -5.37
CA ARG A 369 25.27 7.14 -4.11
C ARG A 369 23.89 7.23 -3.49
N ASP A 370 23.15 6.13 -3.60
CA ASP A 370 21.84 5.93 -2.99
C ASP A 370 21.96 5.72 -1.49
N GLY A 371 20.91 6.10 -0.78
CA GLY A 371 20.75 5.73 0.61
C GLY A 371 19.95 6.73 1.40
N TRP A 372 19.99 6.51 2.71
CA TRP A 372 19.32 7.33 3.70
C TRP A 372 20.27 8.41 4.24
N GLN A 373 19.79 9.64 4.34
CA GLN A 373 20.54 10.75 4.95
C GLN A 373 20.13 10.89 6.42
N LEU A 374 21.08 10.68 7.33
CA LEU A 374 20.85 10.57 8.78
C LEU A 374 20.60 11.89 9.51
N ASP A 375 20.88 13.04 8.88
CA ASP A 375 20.72 14.36 9.50
C ASP A 375 19.34 14.99 9.18
N ARG A 376 18.83 14.72 7.96
CA ARG A 376 17.65 15.34 7.35
C ARG A 376 16.52 14.36 7.15
N GLY A 377 16.81 13.06 7.05
CA GLY A 377 15.82 11.98 7.05
C GLY A 377 15.24 11.60 5.68
N TYR A 378 15.65 12.26 4.59
CA TYR A 378 15.20 11.88 3.25
C TYR A 378 15.93 10.63 2.74
N VAL A 379 15.33 9.99 1.73
CA VAL A 379 15.97 8.95 0.93
C VAL A 379 16.29 9.45 -0.46
N TYR A 380 17.47 9.11 -0.95
CA TYR A 380 17.89 9.42 -2.31
C TYR A 380 18.16 8.14 -3.08
N MET A 381 17.60 8.08 -4.29
CA MET A 381 17.72 6.96 -5.22
C MET A 381 17.98 7.51 -6.62
N HIS A 382 19.18 7.44 -7.19
CA HIS A 382 19.59 8.25 -8.35
C HIS A 382 18.85 7.93 -9.66
N GLY A 383 18.30 6.72 -9.82
CA GLY A 383 17.54 6.36 -11.02
C GLY A 383 16.15 7.02 -11.10
N HIS A 384 15.32 6.58 -12.06
CA HIS A 384 14.10 7.27 -12.56
C HIS A 384 13.47 8.32 -11.62
N GLY A 385 13.62 9.61 -11.98
CA GLY A 385 12.92 10.73 -11.34
C GLY A 385 13.75 11.55 -10.34
N ASN A 386 15.00 11.18 -10.08
CA ASN A 386 15.81 11.78 -9.00
C ASN A 386 17.17 12.34 -9.47
N GLU A 387 17.72 11.93 -10.62
CA GLU A 387 18.80 12.67 -11.31
C GLU A 387 18.27 13.41 -12.57
N THR A 388 17.15 14.11 -12.43
CA THR A 388 16.36 14.57 -13.59
C THR A 388 16.94 15.83 -14.28
N PHE A 389 17.86 16.56 -13.64
CA PHE A 389 18.26 17.92 -14.07
C PHE A 389 19.78 18.15 -14.09
N GLY A 390 20.50 17.40 -14.92
CA GLY A 390 21.89 17.70 -15.29
C GLY A 390 22.91 17.51 -14.17
N GLY A 391 22.88 16.35 -13.51
CA GLY A 391 23.81 15.99 -12.43
C GLY A 391 23.47 16.59 -11.06
N LYS A 392 22.19 16.95 -10.83
CA LYS A 392 21.70 17.42 -9.54
C LYS A 392 20.94 16.31 -8.83
N ARG A 393 21.21 16.15 -7.53
CA ARG A 393 20.41 15.30 -6.65
C ARG A 393 19.04 15.94 -6.41
N THR A 394 18.03 15.30 -6.99
CA THR A 394 16.62 15.68 -6.87
C THR A 394 15.79 14.51 -6.38
N ASN A 395 14.62 14.78 -5.84
CA ASN A 395 13.64 13.76 -5.51
C ASN A 395 12.30 14.11 -6.14
N THR A 396 11.63 13.11 -6.70
CA THR A 396 10.22 13.24 -7.10
C THR A 396 9.33 12.99 -5.88
N LEU A 397 8.62 14.03 -5.42
CA LEU A 397 7.89 14.04 -4.14
C LEU A 397 6.93 12.87 -3.96
N PHE A 398 6.11 12.58 -4.98
CA PHE A 398 5.13 11.51 -4.87
C PHE A 398 5.75 10.12 -4.84
N MET A 399 6.95 9.96 -5.39
CA MET A 399 7.63 8.67 -5.38
C MET A 399 8.23 8.42 -4.00
N THR A 400 8.98 9.38 -3.45
CA THR A 400 9.70 9.23 -2.19
C THR A 400 8.82 9.41 -0.95
N CYS A 401 7.92 10.39 -0.96
CA CYS A 401 7.09 10.72 0.20
C CYS A 401 5.65 10.21 0.09
N GLY A 402 5.23 9.75 -1.10
CA GLY A 402 3.93 9.13 -1.34
C GLY A 402 4.06 7.62 -1.48
N ILE A 403 4.42 7.11 -2.66
CA ILE A 403 4.42 5.68 -2.99
C ILE A 403 5.37 4.89 -2.08
N PHE A 404 6.58 5.39 -1.85
CA PHE A 404 7.55 4.74 -0.97
C PHE A 404 7.04 4.70 0.47
N ALA A 405 6.67 5.84 1.04
CA ALA A 405 6.05 5.90 2.37
C ALA A 405 4.76 5.05 2.50
N ASP A 406 3.92 4.99 1.46
CA ASP A 406 2.69 4.20 1.43
C ASP A 406 3.01 2.71 1.39
N SER A 407 4.06 2.29 0.67
CA SER A 407 4.49 0.89 0.60
C SER A 407 4.78 0.32 1.98
N LEU A 408 5.13 1.21 2.90
CA LEU A 408 5.54 0.88 4.24
C LEU A 408 4.37 0.60 5.20
N CYS A 409 3.15 0.97 4.82
CA CYS A 409 1.93 0.74 5.62
C CYS A 409 1.43 -0.71 5.58
N TYR A 410 2.09 -1.61 4.84
CA TYR A 410 1.62 -2.98 4.62
C TYR A 410 2.39 -4.01 5.46
N TYR A 411 3.06 -3.53 6.49
CA TYR A 411 3.92 -4.30 7.38
C TYR A 411 3.52 -4.10 8.84
N ASP A 412 3.61 -5.17 9.61
CA ASP A 412 3.58 -5.16 11.07
C ASP A 412 4.88 -5.78 11.62
N PHE A 413 4.95 -5.98 12.95
CA PHE A 413 6.12 -6.59 13.58
C PHE A 413 6.31 -8.07 13.19
N PHE A 414 5.26 -8.80 12.80
CA PHE A 414 5.36 -10.17 12.33
C PHE A 414 5.88 -10.23 10.88
N GLY A 415 5.50 -9.27 10.05
CA GLY A 415 5.86 -9.19 8.63
C GLY A 415 7.35 -8.98 8.36
N PHE A 416 8.14 -8.56 9.37
CA PHE A 416 9.59 -8.41 9.27
C PHE A 416 10.41 -9.56 9.87
N GLY A 417 9.79 -10.49 10.60
CA GLY A 417 10.46 -11.62 11.22
C GLY A 417 11.44 -11.30 12.38
N ASP A 418 11.88 -10.03 12.52
CA ASP A 418 12.75 -9.52 13.57
C ASP A 418 12.20 -8.19 14.12
N PRO A 419 12.00 -8.05 15.46
CA PRO A 419 11.54 -6.80 16.06
C PRO A 419 12.44 -5.60 15.77
N MET A 420 13.75 -5.81 15.65
CA MET A 420 14.72 -4.72 15.43
C MET A 420 14.59 -4.13 14.02
N TYR A 421 14.35 -4.97 13.00
CA TYR A 421 14.03 -4.47 11.66
C TYR A 421 12.80 -3.57 11.68
N TYR A 422 11.76 -3.97 12.40
CA TYR A 422 10.54 -3.18 12.49
C TYR A 422 10.77 -1.84 13.20
N GLU A 423 11.61 -1.81 14.23
CA GLU A 423 11.91 -0.59 14.98
C GLU A 423 12.79 0.39 14.19
N ASP A 424 13.92 -0.07 13.66
CA ASP A 424 14.79 0.73 12.78
C ASP A 424 14.01 1.29 11.59
N TYR A 425 13.06 0.51 11.07
CA TYR A 425 12.15 0.92 10.03
C TYR A 425 11.17 2.03 10.44
N ARG A 426 10.63 1.98 11.66
CA ARG A 426 9.77 3.05 12.17
C ARG A 426 10.56 4.33 12.38
N ASP A 427 11.82 4.23 12.77
CA ASP A 427 12.71 5.37 12.91
C ASP A 427 13.09 5.97 11.56
N TYR A 428 13.37 5.13 10.57
CA TYR A 428 13.54 5.55 9.19
C TYR A 428 12.34 6.38 8.71
N MET A 429 11.13 5.89 8.95
CA MET A 429 9.89 6.60 8.59
C MET A 429 9.70 7.89 9.39
N LEU A 430 10.19 7.95 10.63
CA LEU A 430 10.18 9.16 11.44
C LEU A 430 11.11 10.22 10.84
N GLY A 431 12.33 9.85 10.43
CA GLY A 431 13.23 10.75 9.71
C GLY A 431 12.59 11.32 8.44
N LEU A 432 11.98 10.46 7.62
CA LEU A 432 11.28 10.90 6.41
C LEU A 432 10.06 11.78 6.72
N SER A 433 9.40 11.57 7.86
CA SER A 433 8.30 12.41 8.33
C SER A 433 8.79 13.81 8.72
N TYR A 434 9.91 13.92 9.45
CA TYR A 434 10.53 15.21 9.76
C TYR A 434 11.03 15.94 8.50
N HIS A 435 11.65 15.21 7.56
CA HIS A 435 11.99 15.78 6.25
C HIS A 435 10.77 16.41 5.57
N ALA A 436 9.67 15.65 5.51
CA ALA A 436 8.43 16.13 4.90
C ALA A 436 7.84 17.33 5.65
N LEU A 437 7.80 17.31 6.98
CA LEU A 437 7.27 18.40 7.78
C LEU A 437 8.10 19.69 7.61
N ASN A 438 9.41 19.60 7.79
CA ASN A 438 10.30 20.76 7.88
C ASN A 438 10.65 21.33 6.52
N GLU A 439 10.80 20.49 5.51
CA GLU A 439 11.30 20.91 4.20
C GLU A 439 10.23 21.01 3.11
N LEU A 440 9.12 20.26 3.23
CA LEU A 440 8.10 20.14 2.18
C LEU A 440 6.77 20.80 2.57
N VAL A 441 6.24 20.51 3.76
CA VAL A 441 5.00 21.12 4.28
C VAL A 441 5.21 22.61 4.60
N SER A 442 6.44 23.02 4.94
CA SER A 442 6.78 24.44 5.13
C SER A 442 6.76 25.26 3.82
N LEU A 443 6.62 24.62 2.67
CA LEU A 443 6.53 25.28 1.37
C LEU A 443 5.09 25.73 1.10
N GLU A 444 4.91 26.94 0.57
CA GLU A 444 3.58 27.46 0.24
C GLU A 444 2.84 26.58 -0.78
N ARG A 445 3.56 25.81 -1.61
CA ARG A 445 3.01 24.80 -2.52
C ARG A 445 3.93 23.58 -2.53
N GLN A 446 3.36 22.40 -2.75
CA GLN A 446 4.18 21.19 -2.88
C GLN A 446 4.80 21.08 -4.28
N PRO A 447 6.11 20.81 -4.39
CA PRO A 447 6.75 20.61 -5.69
C PRO A 447 6.46 19.22 -6.25
N TYR A 448 6.51 19.06 -7.58
CA TYR A 448 6.52 17.73 -8.19
C TYR A 448 7.90 17.07 -8.03
N VAL A 449 8.97 17.84 -8.29
CA VAL A 449 10.38 17.47 -8.06
C VAL A 449 11.05 18.55 -7.22
N TYR A 450 11.91 18.17 -6.29
CA TYR A 450 12.68 19.08 -5.44
C TYR A 450 14.17 18.73 -5.39
N THR A 451 15.04 19.74 -5.29
CA THR A 451 16.49 19.55 -5.09
C THR A 451 16.82 19.31 -3.63
N LEU A 452 17.74 18.37 -3.36
CA LEU A 452 18.18 18.05 -2.00
C LEU A 452 19.23 19.02 -1.48
N ASP A 453 20.25 19.32 -2.28
CA ASP A 453 21.45 20.04 -1.80
C ASP A 453 21.43 21.55 -2.06
N GLN A 454 20.42 22.02 -2.78
CA GLN A 454 20.20 23.42 -3.11
C GLN A 454 18.83 23.86 -2.59
N PRO A 455 18.60 25.16 -2.39
CA PRO A 455 17.25 25.68 -2.15
C PRO A 455 16.29 25.06 -3.17
N ALA A 456 15.20 24.46 -2.69
CA ALA A 456 14.31 23.63 -3.50
C ALA A 456 13.95 24.33 -4.81
N ILE A 457 14.49 23.85 -5.94
CA ILE A 457 13.99 24.24 -7.26
C ILE A 457 12.60 23.61 -7.40
N MET A 458 11.59 24.45 -7.53
CA MET A 458 10.20 24.02 -7.68
C MET A 458 9.86 23.97 -9.17
N GLU A 459 9.99 22.80 -9.78
CA GLU A 459 9.42 22.57 -11.11
C GLU A 459 8.08 21.85 -11.00
N GLY A 460 7.05 22.46 -11.62
CA GLY A 460 5.70 21.92 -11.68
C GLY A 460 4.88 22.09 -10.39
N LEU A 461 3.56 22.01 -10.53
CA LEU A 461 2.64 21.92 -9.40
C LEU A 461 2.46 20.44 -9.06
N GLY A 462 3.09 19.99 -7.98
CA GLY A 462 2.82 18.70 -7.35
C GLY A 462 1.79 18.87 -6.25
N SER A 463 0.91 17.90 -6.05
CA SER A 463 0.03 17.86 -4.87
C SER A 463 -0.16 16.41 -4.53
N TYR A 464 0.66 15.94 -3.61
CA TYR A 464 0.85 14.53 -3.35
C TYR A 464 0.71 14.20 -1.87
N PRO A 465 0.23 13.00 -1.58
CA PRO A 465 -0.24 12.64 -0.25
C PRO A 465 0.94 12.36 0.67
N LEU A 466 1.11 13.21 1.68
CA LEU A 466 2.02 13.01 2.81
C LEU A 466 1.28 12.47 4.04
N SER A 467 -0.01 12.16 3.93
CA SER A 467 -0.86 11.82 5.09
C SER A 467 -0.33 10.63 5.88
N GLY A 468 0.26 9.62 5.21
CA GLY A 468 0.88 8.48 5.87
C GLY A 468 2.09 8.87 6.72
N LEU A 469 2.97 9.72 6.19
CA LEU A 469 4.13 10.25 6.92
C LEU A 469 3.70 11.15 8.08
N MET A 470 2.72 12.03 7.87
CA MET A 470 2.25 12.94 8.91
C MET A 470 1.59 12.18 10.07
N ALA A 471 0.78 11.16 9.76
CA ALA A 471 0.24 10.26 10.78
C ALA A 471 1.37 9.53 11.53
N HIS A 472 2.34 8.97 10.80
CA HIS A 472 3.47 8.25 11.40
C HIS A 472 4.32 9.15 12.31
N GLY A 473 4.65 10.36 11.87
CA GLY A 473 5.36 11.35 12.67
C GLY A 473 4.62 11.68 13.97
N TYR A 474 3.30 11.92 13.90
CA TYR A 474 2.48 12.11 15.10
C TYR A 474 2.50 10.89 16.02
N GLU A 475 2.33 9.67 15.49
CA GLU A 475 2.30 8.45 16.28
C GLU A 475 3.62 8.11 16.98
N MET A 476 4.74 8.54 16.41
CA MET A 476 6.07 8.32 16.99
C MET A 476 6.44 9.36 18.05
N THR A 477 5.80 10.53 18.07
CA THR A 477 6.29 11.71 18.80
C THR A 477 5.23 12.41 19.64
N GLY A 478 3.94 12.13 19.41
CA GLY A 478 2.83 12.92 19.96
C GLY A 478 2.78 14.37 19.46
N ASN A 479 3.64 14.78 18.53
CA ASN A 479 3.75 16.17 18.09
C ASN A 479 2.61 16.54 17.14
N ASP A 480 1.67 17.38 17.60
CA ASP A 480 0.51 17.81 16.83
C ASP A 480 0.87 18.66 15.59
N LEU A 481 2.11 19.16 15.47
CA LEU A 481 2.55 19.90 14.27
C LEU A 481 2.42 19.06 13.00
N PHE A 482 2.67 17.75 13.07
CA PHE A 482 2.48 16.85 11.93
C PHE A 482 1.04 16.86 11.41
N LEU A 483 0.06 16.92 12.31
CA LEU A 483 -1.37 16.91 11.97
C LEU A 483 -1.87 18.30 11.57
N SER A 484 -1.56 19.31 12.38
CA SER A 484 -2.07 20.67 12.24
C SER A 484 -1.50 21.39 11.02
N MET A 485 -0.20 21.26 10.74
CA MET A 485 0.42 21.91 9.58
C MET A 485 -0.04 21.26 8.26
N TYR A 486 -0.12 19.93 8.20
CA TYR A 486 -0.46 19.25 6.95
C TYR A 486 -1.93 19.42 6.53
N LYS A 487 -2.86 19.68 7.47
CA LYS A 487 -4.28 19.90 7.18
C LYS A 487 -4.50 20.88 6.02
N HIS A 488 -3.73 21.97 5.97
CA HIS A 488 -3.86 23.00 4.93
C HIS A 488 -3.47 22.49 3.53
N HIS A 489 -2.54 21.53 3.44
CA HIS A 489 -2.11 20.93 2.17
C HIS A 489 -3.04 19.82 1.68
N TYR A 490 -3.84 19.24 2.58
CA TYR A 490 -4.71 18.11 2.28
C TYR A 490 -5.77 18.44 1.22
N ASN A 491 -6.36 19.64 1.27
CA ASN A 491 -7.35 20.08 0.26
C ASN A 491 -6.76 20.01 -1.15
N TRP A 492 -5.57 20.59 -1.35
CA TRP A 492 -4.93 20.63 -2.66
C TRP A 492 -4.62 19.24 -3.20
N MET A 493 -4.15 18.33 -2.33
CA MET A 493 -3.95 16.92 -2.67
C MET A 493 -5.24 16.27 -3.17
N LEU A 494 -6.39 16.47 -2.50
CA LEU A 494 -7.65 15.88 -2.95
C LEU A 494 -8.20 16.52 -4.24
N THR A 495 -7.90 17.79 -4.52
CA THR A 495 -8.34 18.44 -5.76
C THR A 495 -7.54 18.01 -7.00
N SER A 496 -6.35 17.43 -6.83
CA SER A 496 -5.51 16.91 -7.91
C SER A 496 -5.61 15.39 -8.11
N GLN A 497 -6.26 14.68 -7.19
CA GLN A 497 -6.40 13.21 -7.17
C GLN A 497 -7.88 12.79 -7.30
N SER A 498 -8.14 11.51 -7.52
CA SER A 498 -9.52 11.01 -7.59
C SER A 498 -10.16 10.92 -6.20
N LYS A 499 -11.49 10.92 -6.15
CA LYS A 499 -12.25 10.99 -4.91
C LYS A 499 -11.98 9.85 -3.94
N GLU A 500 -11.63 8.70 -4.47
CA GLU A 500 -11.29 7.50 -3.73
C GLU A 500 -10.06 7.70 -2.82
N ARG A 501 -9.16 8.64 -3.12
CA ARG A 501 -7.92 8.83 -2.35
C ARG A 501 -8.17 9.14 -0.87
N VAL A 502 -9.29 9.78 -0.53
CA VAL A 502 -9.64 10.07 0.88
C VAL A 502 -9.87 8.79 1.70
N TYR A 503 -10.25 7.69 1.05
CA TYR A 503 -10.55 6.41 1.68
C TYR A 503 -9.40 5.41 1.65
N SER A 504 -8.21 5.85 1.28
CA SER A 504 -7.01 5.00 1.38
C SER A 504 -6.57 4.80 2.83
N LEU A 505 -5.76 3.75 3.08
CA LEU A 505 -5.27 3.41 4.43
C LEU A 505 -4.58 4.59 5.13
N TYR A 506 -3.63 5.24 4.46
CA TYR A 506 -2.86 6.35 5.01
C TYR A 506 -3.67 7.64 5.16
N SER A 507 -4.68 7.88 4.31
CA SER A 507 -5.62 8.99 4.49
C SER A 507 -6.50 8.76 5.71
N SER A 508 -7.02 7.53 5.85
CA SER A 508 -7.82 7.09 6.97
C SER A 508 -7.06 7.19 8.29
N ARG A 509 -5.77 6.78 8.29
CA ARG A 509 -4.86 6.91 9.44
C ARG A 509 -4.66 8.34 9.89
N PHE A 510 -4.32 9.23 8.96
CA PHE A 510 -4.19 10.65 9.24
C PHE A 510 -5.47 11.28 9.80
N ILE A 511 -6.63 11.00 9.19
CA ILE A 511 -7.91 11.56 9.64
C ILE A 511 -8.26 11.04 11.04
N HIS A 512 -7.99 9.76 11.32
CA HIS A 512 -8.19 9.18 12.65
C HIS A 512 -7.36 9.92 13.69
N ASP A 513 -6.06 10.10 13.44
CA ASP A 513 -5.16 10.80 14.35
C ASP A 513 -5.56 12.26 14.54
N TYR A 514 -5.98 12.90 13.44
CA TYR A 514 -6.52 14.25 13.43
C TYR A 514 -7.82 14.39 14.24
N TYR A 515 -8.52 13.35 14.68
CA TYR A 515 -9.66 13.49 15.61
C TYR A 515 -9.39 12.94 17.01
N ASN A 516 -8.53 11.94 17.13
CA ASN A 516 -8.38 11.21 18.39
C ASN A 516 -7.24 11.74 19.28
N ARG A 517 -6.18 12.33 18.72
CA ARG A 517 -5.03 12.94 19.43
C ARG A 517 -4.64 12.26 20.76
N ASN A 518 -4.52 10.93 20.74
CA ASN A 518 -4.38 10.12 21.94
C ASN A 518 -2.97 9.58 22.19
N VAL A 519 -2.00 9.93 21.34
CA VAL A 519 -0.60 9.53 21.48
C VAL A 519 0.11 10.54 22.34
N CYS A 520 0.78 10.07 23.39
CA CYS A 520 1.69 10.86 24.18
C CYS A 520 3.02 10.13 24.28
N THR A 521 4.11 10.83 23.96
CA THR A 521 5.46 10.32 24.15
C THR A 521 6.27 11.31 24.96
N GLY A 522 7.27 10.82 25.68
CA GLY A 522 8.20 11.66 26.41
C GLY A 522 9.55 10.97 26.56
N TYR A 523 10.47 11.66 27.21
CA TYR A 523 11.82 11.18 27.47
C TYR A 523 12.06 11.12 28.96
N VAL A 524 12.78 10.08 29.39
CA VAL A 524 13.19 9.92 30.79
C VAL A 524 14.38 10.84 31.06
N SER A 525 14.23 11.73 32.03
CA SER A 525 15.29 12.63 32.52
C SER A 525 16.13 13.28 31.39
N PRO A 526 15.48 13.89 30.37
CA PRO A 526 16.20 14.53 29.28
C PRO A 526 17.10 15.64 29.82
N MET A 527 18.28 15.76 29.24
CA MET A 527 19.22 16.86 29.53
C MET A 527 18.68 18.20 29.02
N ASP A 528 19.19 19.31 29.56
CA ASP A 528 18.82 20.66 29.11
C ASP A 528 19.22 20.94 27.64
N ALA A 529 18.75 22.09 27.11
CA ALA A 529 19.06 22.60 25.77
C ALA A 529 18.52 21.73 24.62
N GLY A 530 17.30 21.23 24.77
CA GLY A 530 16.59 20.46 23.74
C GLY A 530 17.09 19.03 23.52
N ARG A 531 18.03 18.56 24.35
CA ARG A 531 18.47 17.16 24.35
C ARG A 531 17.34 16.25 24.81
N VAL A 532 17.28 15.07 24.21
CA VAL A 532 16.32 14.02 24.56
C VAL A 532 16.99 12.83 25.24
N ASP A 533 18.32 12.82 25.27
CA ASP A 533 19.11 11.85 26.00
C ASP A 533 19.26 12.21 27.49
N MET A 534 19.49 11.20 28.32
CA MET A 534 19.71 11.34 29.77
C MET A 534 21.18 11.47 30.16
N GLY A 535 22.05 11.75 29.19
CA GLY A 535 23.49 11.92 29.36
C GLY A 535 24.30 10.64 29.14
N ASN A 536 25.53 10.67 29.66
CA ASN A 536 26.55 9.62 29.55
C ASN A 536 27.01 9.15 30.95
N SER A 537 28.19 8.51 31.06
CA SER A 537 28.66 7.95 32.34
C SER A 537 29.00 8.99 33.42
N GLU A 538 29.06 10.28 33.08
CA GLU A 538 29.23 11.37 34.05
C GLU A 538 27.93 11.71 34.79
N CYS A 539 26.78 11.22 34.31
CA CYS A 539 25.47 11.48 34.89
C CYS A 539 25.12 10.43 35.96
N GLY A 540 24.52 10.86 37.09
CA GLY A 540 24.30 10.00 38.27
C GLY A 540 23.33 8.83 38.06
N ASN A 541 22.59 8.82 36.96
CA ASN A 541 21.64 7.80 36.50
C ASN A 541 22.30 6.73 35.59
N ILE A 542 23.60 6.88 35.27
CA ILE A 542 24.34 5.99 34.40
C ILE A 542 25.63 5.57 35.12
N SER A 543 25.91 4.27 35.15
CA SER A 543 27.21 3.76 35.58
C SER A 543 27.86 2.94 34.48
N ARG A 544 29.18 3.04 34.33
CA ARG A 544 29.94 2.38 33.26
C ARG A 544 30.98 1.43 33.82
N THR A 545 31.01 0.21 33.28
CA THR A 545 32.08 -0.78 33.51
C THR A 545 32.53 -1.34 32.16
N GLY A 546 33.64 -0.84 31.61
CA GLY A 546 34.12 -1.24 30.29
C GLY A 546 33.19 -0.73 29.17
N SER A 547 32.66 -1.64 28.35
CA SER A 547 31.66 -1.35 27.32
C SER A 547 30.21 -1.43 27.83
N VAL A 548 30.02 -1.83 29.10
CA VAL A 548 28.71 -2.03 29.70
C VAL A 548 28.28 -0.78 30.46
N TYR A 549 27.08 -0.28 30.16
CA TYR A 549 26.44 0.86 30.81
C TYR A 549 25.17 0.38 31.51
N THR A 550 25.04 0.65 32.79
CA THR A 550 23.81 0.41 33.55
C THR A 550 23.05 1.72 33.70
N LEU A 551 21.90 1.81 33.04
CA LEU A 551 20.96 2.92 33.14
C LEU A 551 20.02 2.68 34.32
N THR A 552 19.67 3.72 35.07
CA THR A 552 18.70 3.66 36.17
C THR A 552 17.81 4.90 36.18
N TRP A 553 16.50 4.72 36.24
CA TRP A 553 15.55 5.83 36.30
C TRP A 553 14.33 5.50 37.15
N GLY A 554 13.55 6.51 37.53
CA GLY A 554 12.21 6.31 38.09
C GLY A 554 11.18 6.30 36.97
N VAL A 555 10.21 5.39 36.99
CA VAL A 555 9.08 5.36 36.05
C VAL A 555 8.44 6.75 35.99
N PRO A 556 8.46 7.44 34.82
CA PRO A 556 8.00 8.82 34.72
C PRO A 556 6.52 9.02 35.04
N GLU A 557 5.68 8.08 34.61
CA GLU A 557 4.24 8.12 34.81
C GLU A 557 3.63 6.72 34.76
N LYS A 558 2.44 6.56 35.34
CA LYS A 558 1.65 5.34 35.20
C LYS A 558 1.12 5.17 33.77
N GLY A 559 1.08 3.93 33.29
CA GLY A 559 0.38 3.56 32.05
C GLY A 559 1.26 3.58 30.81
N ILE A 560 2.57 3.78 30.97
CA ILE A 560 3.57 3.56 29.93
C ILE A 560 3.40 2.17 29.34
N LYS A 561 3.33 2.12 28.00
CA LYS A 561 3.12 0.88 27.23
C LYS A 561 4.42 0.22 26.81
N ARG A 562 5.43 1.03 26.52
CA ARG A 562 6.77 0.59 26.12
C ARG A 562 7.79 1.70 26.32
N TYR A 563 9.05 1.30 26.39
CA TYR A 563 10.18 2.17 26.14
C TYR A 563 10.63 2.06 24.68
N GLN A 564 11.48 2.98 24.26
CA GLN A 564 12.40 2.84 23.13
C GLN A 564 13.76 3.34 23.62
N ILE A 565 14.77 2.47 23.67
CA ILE A 565 16.10 2.79 24.19
C ILE A 565 17.08 2.91 23.04
N LYS A 566 17.79 4.03 23.00
CA LYS A 566 18.81 4.30 21.99
C LYS A 566 20.14 4.71 22.58
N CYS A 567 21.21 4.42 21.86
CA CYS A 567 22.55 4.87 22.20
C CYS A 567 23.25 5.54 21.01
N SER A 568 24.10 6.52 21.33
CA SER A 568 24.99 7.17 20.37
C SER A 568 26.29 7.62 21.04
N SER A 569 27.36 7.77 20.25
CA SER A 569 28.59 8.45 20.67
C SER A 569 28.43 9.97 20.81
N GLN A 570 27.31 10.54 20.37
CA GLN A 570 26.98 11.96 20.48
C GLN A 570 25.69 12.14 21.32
N PRO A 571 25.52 13.31 21.96
CA PRO A 571 24.24 13.74 22.50
C PRO A 571 23.12 13.66 21.46
N MET A 572 21.89 13.34 21.90
CA MET A 572 20.76 13.17 20.98
C MET A 572 19.73 14.28 21.18
N VAL A 573 19.16 14.73 20.07
CA VAL A 573 17.96 15.60 20.02
C VAL A 573 16.84 14.85 19.29
N GLU A 574 15.59 15.26 19.47
CA GLU A 574 14.47 14.63 18.75
C GLU A 574 14.68 14.68 17.24
N ASN A 575 15.08 15.86 16.75
CA ASN A 575 15.39 16.14 15.36
C ASN A 575 16.39 17.32 15.28
N LEU A 576 17.31 17.33 14.33
CA LEU A 576 18.32 18.39 14.16
C LEU A 576 17.73 19.72 13.65
N GLU A 577 16.46 19.69 13.22
CA GLU A 577 15.68 20.86 12.79
C GLU A 577 16.36 21.65 11.66
N PHE A 578 16.51 21.00 10.51
CA PHE A 578 17.02 21.64 9.30
C PHE A 578 16.01 22.63 8.68
N ASP A 579 16.39 23.91 8.64
CA ASP A 579 15.61 24.96 7.97
C ASP A 579 16.00 25.00 6.49
N GLN A 580 15.13 24.47 5.62
CA GLN A 580 15.38 24.41 4.16
C GLN A 580 15.54 25.80 3.51
N ARG A 581 14.97 26.86 4.08
CA ARG A 581 15.10 28.22 3.52
C ARG A 581 16.42 28.86 3.91
N LYS A 582 16.86 28.66 5.15
CA LYS A 582 18.15 29.20 5.65
C LYS A 582 19.33 28.27 5.38
N ARG A 583 19.06 27.01 5.03
CA ARG A 583 20.04 25.93 4.84
C ARG A 583 20.94 25.75 6.06
N ARG A 584 20.32 25.72 7.26
CA ARG A 584 21.02 25.60 8.54
C ARG A 584 20.25 24.70 9.48
N TYR A 585 20.98 23.94 10.29
CA TYR A 585 20.42 23.19 11.39
C TYR A 585 20.28 24.07 12.64
N THR A 586 19.31 23.74 13.48
CA THR A 586 19.22 24.31 14.83
C THR A 586 20.25 23.66 15.75
N TYR A 587 20.43 22.34 15.61
CA TYR A 587 21.45 21.56 16.29
C TYR A 587 22.51 21.11 15.29
N ASP A 588 23.78 21.36 15.58
CA ASP A 588 24.89 21.04 14.66
C ASP A 588 25.04 19.51 14.48
N PRO A 589 24.92 18.96 13.26
CA PRO A 589 25.09 17.53 13.00
C PRO A 589 26.51 17.01 13.35
N ALA A 590 27.50 17.89 13.52
CA ALA A 590 28.81 17.49 14.01
C ALA A 590 28.86 17.24 15.53
N LEU A 591 27.84 17.66 16.27
CA LEU A 591 27.79 17.64 17.74
C LEU A 591 26.60 16.85 18.30
N TYR A 592 25.55 16.65 17.51
CA TYR A 592 24.32 16.01 17.92
C TYR A 592 23.86 15.01 16.87
N ASP A 593 23.25 13.92 17.35
CA ASP A 593 22.52 12.98 16.51
C ASP A 593 21.01 13.18 16.63
N ASN A 594 20.31 12.88 15.53
CA ASN A 594 18.87 12.64 15.57
C ASN A 594 18.56 11.39 16.41
N PHE A 595 17.56 11.46 17.30
CA PHE A 595 17.07 10.29 18.01
C PHE A 595 16.67 9.18 17.04
N TRP A 596 15.97 9.52 15.96
CA TRP A 596 15.59 8.53 14.94
C TRP A 596 16.78 7.96 14.14
N ALA A 597 17.96 8.57 14.15
CA ALA A 597 19.16 8.03 13.49
C ALA A 597 20.06 7.20 14.42
N ALA A 598 19.92 7.37 15.74
CA ALA A 598 20.71 6.65 16.73
C ALA A 598 20.36 5.15 16.82
N LEU A 599 21.30 4.35 17.31
CA LEU A 599 21.18 2.89 17.35
C LEU A 599 20.14 2.46 18.39
N ASN A 600 19.20 1.62 17.95
CA ASN A 600 18.28 0.93 18.83
C ASN A 600 19.02 -0.13 19.67
N VAL A 601 18.51 -0.34 20.87
CA VAL A 601 19.04 -1.33 21.82
C VAL A 601 18.02 -2.44 21.97
N ASP A 602 18.41 -3.67 21.63
CA ASP A 602 17.58 -4.84 21.95
C ASP A 602 17.59 -5.08 23.47
N ASN A 603 16.54 -5.71 24.01
CA ASN A 603 16.33 -6.00 25.44
C ASN A 603 15.85 -4.82 26.32
N GLU A 604 14.81 -4.14 25.87
CA GLU A 604 14.12 -3.11 26.64
C GLU A 604 13.32 -3.72 27.81
N PRO A 605 13.35 -3.11 29.02
CA PRO A 605 12.56 -3.59 30.13
C PRO A 605 11.07 -3.37 29.88
N GLN A 606 10.24 -4.31 30.33
CA GLN A 606 8.80 -4.10 30.39
C GLN A 606 8.48 -2.99 31.41
N PRO A 607 7.81 -1.89 31.01
CA PRO A 607 7.57 -0.77 31.92
C PRO A 607 6.79 -1.19 33.17
N LYS A 608 7.36 -0.90 34.33
CA LYS A 608 6.68 -0.95 35.60
C LYS A 608 5.52 0.04 35.61
N GLN A 609 4.48 -0.30 36.36
CA GLN A 609 3.19 0.41 36.32
C GLN A 609 2.97 1.37 37.50
N VAL A 610 4.01 1.59 38.31
CA VAL A 610 3.99 2.48 39.47
C VAL A 610 4.96 3.63 39.23
N GLU A 611 4.43 4.84 39.16
CA GLU A 611 5.21 6.07 39.03
C GLU A 611 6.26 6.20 40.15
N GLY A 612 7.47 6.61 39.79
CA GLY A 612 8.60 6.74 40.71
C GLY A 612 9.29 5.43 41.11
N GLU A 613 8.74 4.26 40.75
CA GLU A 613 9.44 2.99 40.96
C GLU A 613 10.72 2.93 40.12
N THR A 614 11.81 2.41 40.68
CA THR A 614 13.10 2.35 39.97
C THR A 614 13.10 1.27 38.89
N GLU A 615 13.48 1.67 37.68
CA GLU A 615 13.81 0.84 36.52
C GLU A 615 15.32 0.82 36.31
N SER A 616 15.82 -0.29 35.76
CA SER A 616 17.23 -0.41 35.39
C SER A 616 17.43 -1.39 34.25
N VAL A 617 18.37 -1.08 33.36
CA VAL A 617 18.82 -1.96 32.27
C VAL A 617 20.33 -1.85 32.11
N SER A 618 20.99 -2.95 31.75
CA SER A 618 22.42 -2.97 31.42
C SER A 618 22.60 -3.22 29.93
N ILE A 619 23.40 -2.37 29.29
CA ILE A 619 23.58 -2.32 27.84
C ILE A 619 25.07 -2.43 27.54
N ASP A 620 25.48 -3.47 26.82
CA ASP A 620 26.83 -3.56 26.27
C ASP A 620 26.86 -2.91 24.88
N VAL A 621 27.41 -1.69 24.79
CA VAL A 621 27.45 -0.93 23.53
C VAL A 621 28.26 -1.66 22.46
N ARG A 622 29.30 -2.41 22.84
CA ARG A 622 30.07 -3.21 21.89
C ARG A 622 29.19 -4.30 21.28
N GLN A 623 28.34 -4.92 22.09
CA GLN A 623 27.41 -5.95 21.62
C GLN A 623 26.33 -5.34 20.72
N VAL A 624 25.72 -4.21 21.10
CA VAL A 624 24.73 -3.50 20.27
C VAL A 624 25.28 -3.18 18.88
N ILE A 625 26.50 -2.62 18.80
CA ILE A 625 27.15 -2.31 17.52
C ILE A 625 27.45 -3.59 16.72
N HIS A 626 27.91 -4.66 17.39
CA HIS A 626 28.17 -5.94 16.74
C HIS A 626 26.90 -6.58 16.16
N GLU A 627 25.81 -6.54 16.92
CA GLU A 627 24.50 -7.04 16.52
C GLU A 627 23.94 -6.25 15.36
N TYR A 628 24.02 -4.90 15.40
CA TYR A 628 23.64 -4.03 14.28
C TYR A 628 24.39 -4.42 12.98
N ASN A 629 25.72 -4.49 13.03
CA ASN A 629 26.51 -4.86 11.86
C ASN A 629 26.19 -6.28 11.37
N THR A 630 25.93 -7.22 12.28
CA THR A 630 25.59 -8.60 11.93
C THR A 630 24.21 -8.68 11.27
N LEU A 631 23.21 -7.99 11.83
CA LEU A 631 21.84 -7.95 11.35
C LEU A 631 21.79 -7.43 9.91
N TYR A 632 22.56 -6.39 9.62
CA TYR A 632 22.63 -5.75 8.30
C TYR A 632 23.71 -6.31 7.38
N ASN A 633 24.46 -7.34 7.81
CA ASN A 633 25.58 -7.94 7.08
C ASN A 633 26.61 -6.90 6.61
N LEU A 634 26.99 -6.00 7.51
CA LEU A 634 27.93 -4.91 7.29
C LEU A 634 29.35 -5.33 7.65
N SER A 635 30.30 -4.88 6.85
CA SER A 635 31.74 -5.05 7.05
C SER A 635 32.45 -3.70 7.01
N GLU A 636 33.70 -3.66 7.47
CA GLU A 636 34.53 -2.45 7.41
C GLU A 636 34.62 -1.94 5.97
N GLY A 637 34.28 -0.66 5.77
CA GLY A 637 34.18 -0.02 4.46
C GLY A 637 32.75 0.14 3.94
N ASP A 638 31.77 -0.60 4.49
CA ASP A 638 30.36 -0.38 4.14
C ASP A 638 29.86 0.96 4.72
N PRO A 639 29.03 1.72 3.99
CA PRO A 639 28.58 3.06 4.40
C PRO A 639 27.91 3.13 5.78
N ALA A 640 27.14 2.09 6.14
CA ALA A 640 26.41 2.04 7.41
C ALA A 640 27.19 1.37 8.54
N HIS A 641 28.37 0.80 8.27
CA HIS A 641 29.11 0.00 9.26
C HIS A 641 29.51 0.82 10.48
N GLN A 642 29.13 0.34 11.65
CA GLN A 642 29.42 0.99 12.93
C GLN A 642 30.68 0.43 13.57
N VAL A 643 31.48 1.29 14.22
CA VAL A 643 32.71 0.86 14.91
C VAL A 643 32.61 1.24 16.38
N TYR A 644 32.78 0.24 17.25
CA TYR A 644 32.87 0.49 18.68
C TYR A 644 34.17 1.23 19.02
N ASN A 645 34.05 2.41 19.62
CA ASN A 645 35.18 3.18 20.12
C ASN A 645 35.28 3.04 21.66
N PRO A 646 36.30 2.35 22.20
CA PRO A 646 36.46 2.20 23.65
C PRO A 646 36.78 3.52 24.37
N GLU A 647 37.30 4.53 23.65
CA GLU A 647 37.64 5.84 24.20
C GLU A 647 36.44 6.80 24.22
N ALA A 648 35.39 6.51 23.45
CA ALA A 648 34.16 7.29 23.48
C ALA A 648 33.35 6.99 24.75
N ASP A 649 32.66 8.01 25.24
CA ASP A 649 31.60 7.83 26.24
C ASP A 649 30.25 8.03 25.57
N TYR A 650 29.40 7.01 25.66
CA TYR A 650 28.16 6.95 24.90
C TYR A 650 27.01 7.60 25.68
N CYS A 651 26.15 8.32 24.97
CA CYS A 651 24.92 8.91 25.47
C CYS A 651 23.74 7.95 25.25
N PHE A 652 22.75 8.00 26.13
CA PHE A 652 21.57 7.14 26.08
C PHE A 652 20.27 7.92 26.16
N ALA A 653 19.31 7.59 25.31
CA ALA A 653 17.96 8.14 25.35
C ALA A 653 16.97 7.03 25.66
N VAL A 654 16.03 7.30 26.58
CA VAL A 654 14.93 6.39 26.91
C VAL A 654 13.64 7.14 26.60
N LYS A 655 13.08 6.88 25.42
CA LYS A 655 11.76 7.38 25.03
C LYS A 655 10.71 6.47 25.63
N TYR A 656 9.58 7.02 26.06
CA TYR A 656 8.44 6.24 26.52
C TYR A 656 7.19 6.63 25.74
N SER A 657 6.29 5.67 25.53
CA SER A 657 5.00 5.89 24.87
C SER A 657 3.85 5.51 25.80
N THR A 658 2.84 6.37 25.87
CA THR A 658 1.55 6.11 26.51
C THR A 658 0.41 6.43 25.53
N VAL A 659 -0.76 5.83 25.79
CA VAL A 659 -1.98 6.08 25.00
C VAL A 659 -3.07 6.48 25.98
N LEU A 660 -3.58 7.71 25.80
CA LEU A 660 -4.69 8.20 26.60
C LEU A 660 -5.97 7.46 26.21
N SER A 661 -6.77 7.07 27.20
CA SER A 661 -8.13 6.61 26.94
C SER A 661 -8.95 7.80 26.41
N ASN A 662 -9.46 7.68 25.17
CA ASN A 662 -10.25 8.70 24.48
C ASN A 662 -11.25 9.41 25.42
N SER A 663 -10.98 10.67 25.76
CA SER A 663 -11.98 11.59 26.31
C SER A 663 -12.15 12.75 25.34
N PHE A 664 -13.21 12.66 24.52
CA PHE A 664 -13.71 13.79 23.74
C PHE A 664 -14.05 14.93 24.71
N SER A 665 -13.25 16.00 24.73
CA SER A 665 -13.60 17.39 25.18
C SER A 665 -12.48 18.18 25.88
N GLY A 666 -11.22 17.78 25.83
CA GLY A 666 -10.12 18.61 26.32
C GLY A 666 -9.39 19.35 25.20
N THR A 667 -9.27 20.68 25.27
CA THR A 667 -8.06 21.33 24.73
C THR A 667 -6.88 20.75 25.48
N PHE A 668 -6.12 19.89 24.81
CA PHE A 668 -4.91 19.31 25.38
C PHE A 668 -3.87 20.43 25.54
N PRO A 669 -3.29 20.63 26.74
CA PRO A 669 -2.09 21.42 26.83
C PRO A 669 -1.03 20.68 26.01
N ALA A 670 -0.41 21.37 25.05
CA ALA A 670 0.83 20.89 24.47
C ALA A 670 1.76 20.53 25.64
N VAL A 671 2.12 19.26 25.79
CA VAL A 671 3.28 18.92 26.61
C VAL A 671 4.43 19.60 25.87
N PRO A 672 5.09 20.61 26.47
CA PRO A 672 6.17 21.29 25.79
C PRO A 672 7.25 20.25 25.54
N CYS A 673 7.58 20.00 24.27
CA CYS A 673 8.95 19.61 23.95
C CYS A 673 9.87 20.65 24.61
N PRO A 674 10.95 20.24 25.28
CA PRO A 674 11.91 21.19 25.83
C PRO A 674 12.38 22.10 24.69
N ASN A 675 12.17 23.41 24.83
CA ASN A 675 12.71 24.42 23.91
C ASN A 675 14.24 24.47 23.98
#